data_AF-A0A0N6ZKP2-F1
#
_entry.id   AF-A0A0N6ZKP2-F1
#
_cell.length_a   1.000
_cell.length_b   1.000
_cell.length_c   1.000
_cell.angle_alpha   90.00
_cell.angle_beta   90.00
_cell.angle_gamma   90.00
#
_symmetry.space_group_name_H-M   'P 1'
#
loop_
_entity.id
_entity.type
_entity.pdbx_description
1 polymer ?
#
loop_
_entity_poly.entity_id
_entity_poly.type
_entity_poly.pdbx_seq_one_letter_code
_entity_poly.pdbx_strand_id
1 'polypeptide(L)'
;MRKLLPLIGTPSGSHPGGRSAMTCRFRCGDACFHEVPNTSDNEYVGDVIAGALSRRSMMRAAAVVTVAAAGAGAVGVAGAPSAQAAPAAGGKGHGKPSRDRGARGLRFTPVAPNTDDAVTVPEGYRQDVVIRWGEPILRGAPAFDPEKQSAKAQAGQFGYNNDFLALLPLRGEHDRQLLVANHEYTDEVLMFRGYDPENPTREQVEIAWAAHGLSVVAVEEERRSGRLTPVSRHRLNRRVTATTEFRLTGPAAGSDLVKTSADRTGRKVLGTLNNCSGGTTPWGTTLHGEENFNQYFANASSATDKRYGIGTGATERKWERFDKRFDVAQEPNEVHRFGYVVELDPYDPESTPRKHTLLGRFKHEAATVRLTHDGRPVVYTGDDERFDYFYKFVGSKRMRHGNSRWAREHNLSLLDEGTLYVAKLSGDSPAIEIDGTGTLPRDGEFDGGGTWIPLVTATEDGAVSHVEGMSAEEVCVFTRLAGDKVGATKMDRPEDIEPSPVTGKVYVALTNNSNRGKSGYEGPDEANPRNSNKHGHVLELTERWNRADATRFGWSLFLVAGDPEDPATYFAGFPKDRVSPISCPDNVAFDDHGNLWISTDGNALGSHDGLFGVATKGDRRGELKQFLTVPTGAETCGPLVQDRRVLVAVQHPGEVDGASVEQPASTWPDGPGKIVRPAVVAVWRADGRDIGV
;
A
#
# COMPACT_ATOMS: atom_id res chain seq x y z
N MET A 1 -8.04 39.29 -0.67
CA MET A 1 -6.61 38.93 -0.74
C MET A 1 -6.00 39.00 0.66
N ARG A 2 -5.63 37.86 1.25
CA ARG A 2 -4.55 37.82 2.24
C ARG A 2 -3.28 37.44 1.46
N LYS A 3 -2.14 38.10 1.73
CA LYS A 3 -0.86 37.57 1.24
C LYS A 3 -0.53 36.34 2.07
N LEU A 4 -0.24 35.21 1.42
CA LEU A 4 0.46 34.12 2.08
C LEU A 4 1.81 34.64 2.56
N LEU A 5 2.18 34.29 3.80
CA LEU A 5 3.55 34.48 4.26
C LEU A 5 4.46 33.52 3.47
N PRO A 6 5.71 33.91 3.16
CA PRO A 6 6.64 32.96 2.56
C PRO A 6 6.88 31.82 3.55
N LEU A 7 6.49 30.61 3.16
CA LEU A 7 7.01 29.40 3.78
C LEU A 7 8.54 29.46 3.68
N ILE A 8 9.23 29.17 4.78
CA ILE A 8 10.69 29.07 4.78
C ILE A 8 11.02 27.76 4.08
N GLY A 9 11.17 27.84 2.76
CA GLY A 9 11.43 26.68 1.91
C GLY A 9 12.73 25.98 2.30
N THR A 10 12.73 24.66 2.13
CA THR A 10 13.95 23.89 1.93
C THR A 10 14.71 24.47 0.72
N PRO A 11 16.05 24.37 0.65
CA PRO A 11 16.81 24.84 -0.52
C PRO A 11 16.43 24.14 -1.85
N SER A 12 15.71 23.02 -1.77
CA SER A 12 15.18 22.22 -2.89
C SER A 12 13.74 22.56 -3.29
N GLY A 13 13.01 23.36 -2.50
CA GLY A 13 11.57 23.60 -2.68
C GLY A 13 10.65 22.46 -2.20
N SER A 14 11.17 21.23 -2.09
CA SER A 14 10.40 20.03 -1.72
C SER A 14 9.96 19.97 -0.25
N HIS A 15 8.87 19.24 -0.01
CA HIS A 15 8.35 18.95 1.33
C HIS A 15 9.39 18.13 2.15
N PRO A 16 9.44 18.25 3.50
CA PRO A 16 10.45 17.53 4.33
C PRO A 16 10.46 15.99 4.23
N GLY A 17 9.47 15.39 3.55
CA GLY A 17 9.42 13.98 3.18
C GLY A 17 9.74 13.70 1.70
N GLY A 18 10.56 14.51 1.04
CA GLY A 18 11.05 14.26 -0.34
C GLY A 18 10.10 14.69 -1.46
N ARG A 19 8.81 14.33 -1.37
CA ARG A 19 7.76 14.60 -2.39
C ARG A 19 7.65 16.11 -2.73
N SER A 20 7.23 16.42 -3.96
CA SER A 20 6.95 17.81 -4.40
C SER A 20 5.61 18.29 -3.83
N ALA A 21 5.37 19.61 -3.78
CA ALA A 21 4.07 20.10 -3.32
C ALA A 21 2.95 19.74 -4.32
N MET A 22 3.24 19.78 -5.62
CA MET A 22 2.35 19.32 -6.69
C MET A 22 1.93 17.85 -6.54
N THR A 23 2.84 16.96 -6.14
CA THR A 23 2.54 15.53 -5.88
C THR A 23 1.66 15.37 -4.63
N CYS A 24 1.98 16.08 -3.53
CA CYS A 24 1.14 16.10 -2.32
C CYS A 24 -0.28 16.60 -2.62
N ARG A 25 -0.41 17.57 -3.52
CA ARG A 25 -1.66 18.18 -3.95
C ARG A 25 -2.59 17.19 -4.65
N PHE A 26 -2.10 16.49 -5.68
CA PHE A 26 -2.97 15.65 -6.52
C PHE A 26 -3.15 14.21 -6.01
N ARG A 27 -2.11 13.54 -5.46
CA ARG A 27 -2.24 12.18 -4.87
C ARG A 27 -3.13 12.22 -3.63
N CYS A 28 -2.69 12.93 -2.59
CA CYS A 28 -3.29 12.86 -1.24
C CYS A 28 -4.00 14.15 -0.76
N GLY A 29 -4.27 15.12 -1.65
CA GLY A 29 -5.05 16.31 -1.31
C GLY A 29 -4.42 17.16 -0.21
N ASP A 30 -3.10 17.34 -0.25
CA ASP A 30 -2.29 18.09 0.73
C ASP A 30 -2.46 17.61 2.20
N ALA A 31 -2.79 16.33 2.41
CA ALA A 31 -2.92 15.71 3.73
C ALA A 31 -1.74 15.96 4.69
N CYS A 32 -0.53 16.19 4.17
CA CYS A 32 0.66 16.52 4.95
C CYS A 32 0.65 17.94 5.57
N PHE A 33 -0.13 18.87 5.01
CA PHE A 33 -0.23 20.28 5.41
C PHE A 33 -1.49 20.60 6.24
N HIS A 34 -2.38 19.63 6.41
CA HIS A 34 -3.57 19.72 7.25
C HIS A 34 -3.33 19.22 8.68
N GLU A 35 -4.27 19.50 9.59
CA GLU A 35 -4.30 18.84 10.91
C GLU A 35 -4.55 17.34 10.71
N VAL A 36 -3.83 16.48 11.44
CA VAL A 36 -4.08 15.03 11.45
C VAL A 36 -5.52 14.75 11.91
N PRO A 37 -6.35 14.06 11.11
CA PRO A 37 -7.74 13.75 11.48
C PRO A 37 -7.90 12.83 12.70
N ASN A 38 -6.98 11.90 12.95
CA ASN A 38 -7.01 11.06 14.15
C ASN A 38 -6.57 11.82 15.41
N THR A 39 -7.55 12.35 16.15
CA THR A 39 -7.35 13.03 17.45
C THR A 39 -7.86 12.20 18.64
N SER A 40 -7.81 10.87 18.55
CA SER A 40 -8.15 9.97 19.68
C SER A 40 -7.08 9.99 20.78
N ASP A 41 -7.42 9.59 22.02
CA ASP A 41 -6.47 9.39 23.12
C ASP A 41 -5.98 7.92 23.17
N ASN A 42 -5.88 7.24 22.02
CA ASN A 42 -5.67 5.79 21.96
C ASN A 42 -4.28 5.35 22.45
N GLU A 43 -4.26 4.32 23.32
CA GLU A 43 -3.04 3.67 23.81
C GLU A 43 -2.07 3.32 22.67
N TYR A 44 -0.96 4.04 22.67
CA TYR A 44 0.26 3.73 21.94
C TYR A 44 1.09 2.71 22.76
N VAL A 45 2.02 1.98 22.12
CA VAL A 45 2.58 0.74 22.70
C VAL A 45 3.27 0.93 24.07
N GLY A 46 3.88 2.09 24.30
CA GLY A 46 4.67 2.34 25.52
C GLY A 46 3.87 2.30 26.84
N ASP A 47 2.57 2.66 26.83
CA ASP A 47 1.77 2.76 28.06
C ASP A 47 1.40 1.39 28.66
N VAL A 48 1.36 0.34 27.84
CA VAL A 48 0.94 -1.02 28.23
C VAL A 48 1.87 -1.63 29.31
N ILE A 49 3.13 -1.16 29.38
CA ILE A 49 4.15 -1.72 30.27
C ILE A 49 3.92 -1.32 31.74
N ALA A 50 3.23 -0.21 32.03
CA ALA A 50 2.87 0.17 33.40
C ALA A 50 1.94 -0.86 34.07
N GLY A 51 0.98 -1.42 33.32
CA GLY A 51 0.03 -2.40 33.82
C GLY A 51 0.63 -3.80 34.03
N ALA A 52 1.53 -4.23 33.14
CA ALA A 52 2.07 -5.60 33.11
C ALA A 52 2.99 -5.93 34.30
N LEU A 53 3.77 -4.95 34.79
CA LEU A 53 4.74 -5.14 35.88
C LEU A 53 4.11 -5.55 37.21
N SER A 54 2.84 -5.18 37.43
CA SER A 54 2.08 -5.57 38.63
C SER A 54 1.87 -7.09 38.77
N ARG A 55 1.74 -7.81 37.65
CA ARG A 55 1.33 -9.24 37.66
C ARG A 55 2.51 -10.20 37.60
N ARG A 56 3.59 -9.88 36.87
CA ARG A 56 4.81 -10.73 36.82
C ARG A 56 5.56 -10.76 38.16
N SER A 57 5.46 -9.70 38.96
CA SER A 57 6.13 -9.58 40.28
C SER A 57 5.66 -10.60 41.31
N MET A 58 4.42 -11.10 41.24
CA MET A 58 3.92 -12.15 42.16
C MET A 58 4.43 -13.57 41.84
N MET A 59 4.94 -13.84 40.64
CA MET A 59 5.24 -15.20 40.16
C MET A 59 6.70 -15.64 40.35
N ARG A 60 7.54 -14.85 41.02
CA ARG A 60 8.93 -15.23 41.38
C ARG A 60 9.16 -15.51 42.88
N ALA A 61 8.12 -15.39 43.72
CA ALA A 61 8.22 -15.53 45.17
C ALA A 61 7.82 -16.92 45.71
N ALA A 62 8.23 -18.02 45.04
CA ALA A 62 7.77 -19.37 45.36
C ALA A 62 8.80 -20.52 45.15
N ALA A 63 10.11 -20.25 45.23
CA ALA A 63 11.15 -21.27 45.05
C ALA A 63 12.50 -20.98 45.76
N VAL A 64 12.51 -20.92 47.10
CA VAL A 64 13.75 -20.91 47.90
C VAL A 64 13.59 -21.79 49.15
N VAL A 65 14.47 -22.81 49.28
CA VAL A 65 14.76 -23.74 50.40
C VAL A 65 15.24 -25.04 49.73
N THR A 66 16.38 -25.69 49.99
CA THR A 66 17.63 -25.43 50.75
C THR A 66 18.74 -26.23 50.01
N VAL A 67 20.05 -26.14 50.23
CA VAL A 67 20.88 -26.11 51.45
C VAL A 67 22.20 -25.38 51.16
N ALA A 68 22.80 -24.74 52.16
CA ALA A 68 24.19 -24.25 52.09
C ALA A 68 25.01 -24.73 53.29
N ALA A 69 26.21 -25.26 53.07
CA ALA A 69 27.38 -25.17 53.97
C ALA A 69 28.61 -25.92 53.40
N ALA A 70 29.74 -25.19 53.32
CA ALA A 70 31.12 -25.61 53.64
C ALA A 70 32.18 -25.11 52.63
N GLY A 71 33.36 -24.72 53.13
CA GLY A 71 34.56 -24.48 52.32
C GLY A 71 34.97 -23.01 52.18
N ALA A 72 35.63 -22.45 53.20
CA ALA A 72 36.37 -21.20 53.07
C ALA A 72 37.85 -21.48 52.73
N GLY A 73 38.44 -20.70 51.84
CA GLY A 73 39.87 -20.79 51.50
C GLY A 73 40.27 -19.72 50.49
N ALA A 74 41.17 -18.80 50.88
CA ALA A 74 41.56 -17.66 50.07
C ALA A 74 43.09 -17.52 49.98
N VAL A 75 43.65 -17.71 48.78
CA VAL A 75 44.97 -17.22 48.37
C VAL A 75 45.01 -17.08 46.84
N GLY A 76 45.87 -16.20 46.31
CA GLY A 76 46.42 -16.36 44.95
C GLY A 76 46.02 -15.29 43.93
N VAL A 77 46.68 -14.13 43.97
CA VAL A 77 46.78 -13.23 42.80
C VAL A 77 47.94 -13.69 41.93
N ALA A 78 47.68 -14.02 40.67
CA ALA A 78 48.70 -14.22 39.64
C ALA A 78 48.13 -13.79 38.27
N GLY A 79 48.84 -12.92 37.56
CA GLY A 79 48.43 -12.45 36.24
C GLY A 79 48.80 -13.44 35.12
N ALA A 80 47.89 -13.64 34.16
CA ALA A 80 48.19 -14.36 32.92
C ALA A 80 48.66 -13.38 31.83
N PRO A 81 49.71 -13.70 31.05
CA PRO A 81 50.22 -12.82 29.99
C PRO A 81 49.31 -12.82 28.76
N SER A 82 49.37 -11.74 27.98
CA SER A 82 48.70 -11.62 26.69
C SER A 82 49.33 -12.56 25.65
N ALA A 83 48.52 -13.46 25.09
CA ALA A 83 48.95 -14.33 24.00
C ALA A 83 48.86 -13.58 22.66
N GLN A 84 50.00 -13.17 22.11
CA GLN A 84 50.07 -12.65 20.74
C GLN A 84 49.87 -13.79 19.72
N ALA A 85 49.09 -13.54 18.68
CA ALA A 85 48.80 -14.52 17.65
C ALA A 85 50.05 -14.83 16.79
N ALA A 86 50.42 -16.10 16.71
CA ALA A 86 51.42 -16.57 15.75
C ALA A 86 50.79 -16.69 14.34
N PRO A 87 51.50 -16.31 13.26
CA PRO A 87 50.96 -16.39 11.90
C PRO A 87 50.86 -17.87 11.45
N ALA A 88 49.63 -18.37 11.30
CA ALA A 88 49.39 -19.71 10.78
C ALA A 88 49.77 -19.78 9.29
N ALA A 89 50.71 -20.67 8.95
CA ALA A 89 51.19 -20.83 7.58
C ALA A 89 50.11 -21.37 6.63
N GLY A 90 50.18 -20.98 5.35
CA GLY A 90 49.13 -21.23 4.37
C GLY A 90 48.90 -22.71 4.03
N GLY A 91 47.89 -23.31 4.67
CA GLY A 91 47.35 -24.61 4.27
C GLY A 91 46.55 -24.49 2.97
N LYS A 92 46.96 -25.19 1.90
CA LYS A 92 46.19 -25.31 0.66
C LYS A 92 44.99 -26.24 0.83
N GLY A 93 43.97 -25.79 1.56
CA GLY A 93 42.68 -26.47 1.63
C GLY A 93 41.93 -26.33 0.30
N HIS A 94 41.59 -27.46 -0.33
CA HIS A 94 40.69 -27.49 -1.50
C HIS A 94 39.22 -27.29 -1.09
N GLY A 95 38.93 -26.19 -0.40
CA GLY A 95 37.56 -25.69 -0.29
C GLY A 95 37.08 -25.31 -1.69
N LYS A 96 35.96 -25.88 -2.15
CA LYS A 96 35.23 -25.28 -3.26
C LYS A 96 34.87 -23.85 -2.84
N PRO A 97 35.09 -22.83 -3.69
CA PRO A 97 34.60 -21.50 -3.35
C PRO A 97 33.09 -21.58 -3.18
N SER A 98 32.59 -21.22 -2.00
CA SER A 98 31.19 -20.87 -1.87
C SER A 98 30.96 -19.68 -2.78
N ARG A 99 30.35 -19.92 -3.94
CA ARG A 99 29.89 -18.83 -4.81
C ARG A 99 28.78 -18.15 -4.04
N ASP A 100 29.11 -17.00 -3.45
CA ASP A 100 28.18 -16.08 -2.80
C ASP A 100 27.13 -15.64 -3.83
N ARG A 101 26.10 -16.46 -3.96
CA ARG A 101 24.97 -16.28 -4.86
C ARG A 101 23.81 -15.84 -3.99
N GLY A 102 23.36 -14.60 -4.21
CA GLY A 102 22.16 -14.08 -3.57
C GLY A 102 20.95 -14.97 -3.77
N ALA A 103 19.88 -14.67 -3.02
CA ALA A 103 18.65 -15.43 -3.06
C ALA A 103 18.16 -15.66 -4.51
N ARG A 104 17.61 -16.85 -4.81
CA ARG A 104 16.97 -17.09 -6.12
C ARG A 104 15.84 -16.06 -6.26
N GLY A 105 15.71 -15.42 -7.42
CA GLY A 105 14.82 -14.27 -7.66
C GLY A 105 15.59 -12.95 -7.62
N LEU A 106 16.65 -12.88 -6.80
CA LEU A 106 17.43 -11.66 -6.54
C LEU A 106 18.86 -11.71 -7.12
N ARG A 107 19.19 -12.62 -8.05
CA ARG A 107 20.54 -12.75 -8.65
C ARG A 107 20.80 -11.83 -9.84
N PHE A 108 20.34 -10.59 -9.75
CA PHE A 108 20.76 -9.48 -10.62
C PHE A 108 21.85 -8.64 -9.93
N THR A 109 22.60 -7.86 -10.72
CA THR A 109 23.36 -6.72 -10.20
C THR A 109 22.36 -5.62 -9.82
N PRO A 110 22.38 -5.04 -8.62
CA PRO A 110 21.48 -3.93 -8.29
C PRO A 110 21.60 -2.77 -9.29
N VAL A 111 20.48 -2.12 -9.59
CA VAL A 111 20.52 -0.78 -10.17
C VAL A 111 21.05 0.19 -9.11
N ALA A 112 21.89 1.14 -9.51
CA ALA A 112 22.38 2.18 -8.62
C ALA A 112 21.33 3.31 -8.51
N PRO A 113 21.15 3.92 -7.32
CA PRO A 113 20.34 5.12 -7.16
C PRO A 113 20.74 6.20 -8.18
N ASN A 114 19.76 6.72 -8.92
CA ASN A 114 19.96 7.68 -10.00
C ASN A 114 18.77 8.65 -10.09
N THR A 115 18.88 9.64 -10.99
CA THR A 115 17.83 10.60 -11.31
C THR A 115 17.66 10.74 -12.83
N ASP A 116 17.68 9.61 -13.54
CA ASP A 116 17.52 9.59 -15.00
C ASP A 116 16.04 9.71 -15.39
N ASP A 117 15.73 10.41 -16.50
CA ASP A 117 14.36 10.54 -17.03
C ASP A 117 13.92 9.27 -17.81
N ALA A 118 14.11 8.10 -17.18
CA ALA A 118 13.90 6.79 -17.79
C ALA A 118 13.59 5.71 -16.74
N VAL A 119 13.03 4.58 -17.20
CA VAL A 119 13.03 3.35 -16.40
C VAL A 119 14.34 2.61 -16.61
N THR A 120 15.24 2.71 -15.62
CA THR A 120 16.58 2.09 -15.62
C THR A 120 16.51 0.72 -14.94
N VAL A 121 16.95 -0.33 -15.64
CA VAL A 121 16.81 -1.76 -15.25
C VAL A 121 18.18 -2.46 -15.20
N PRO A 122 18.30 -3.68 -14.62
CA PRO A 122 19.61 -4.30 -14.39
C PRO A 122 20.31 -4.72 -15.69
N GLU A 123 21.64 -4.84 -15.63
CA GLU A 123 22.41 -5.37 -16.77
C GLU A 123 21.92 -6.76 -17.19
N GLY A 124 21.74 -6.97 -18.49
CA GLY A 124 21.21 -8.21 -19.06
C GLY A 124 19.67 -8.31 -19.05
N TYR A 125 18.96 -7.27 -18.64
CA TYR A 125 17.50 -7.15 -18.78
C TYR A 125 17.12 -6.25 -19.97
N ARG A 126 15.83 -6.22 -20.28
CA ARG A 126 15.15 -5.36 -21.25
C ARG A 126 13.85 -4.86 -20.63
N GLN A 127 13.37 -3.71 -21.08
CA GLN A 127 12.04 -3.21 -20.75
C GLN A 127 11.32 -2.69 -21.99
N ASP A 128 9.99 -2.62 -21.92
CA ASP A 128 9.13 -1.93 -22.89
C ASP A 128 7.82 -1.47 -22.22
N VAL A 129 7.20 -0.44 -22.79
CA VAL A 129 5.88 0.05 -22.35
C VAL A 129 4.79 -0.88 -22.89
N VAL A 130 3.99 -1.44 -21.98
CA VAL A 130 2.88 -2.35 -22.31
C VAL A 130 1.64 -1.59 -22.76
N ILE A 131 1.28 -0.55 -22.01
CA ILE A 131 0.15 0.35 -22.28
C ILE A 131 0.31 1.62 -21.45
N ARG A 132 -0.28 2.72 -21.90
CA ARG A 132 -0.21 4.03 -21.22
C ARG A 132 -1.50 4.83 -21.39
N TRP A 133 -1.61 5.90 -20.61
CA TRP A 133 -2.78 6.79 -20.64
C TRP A 133 -3.23 7.16 -22.06
N GLY A 134 -4.55 7.14 -22.27
CA GLY A 134 -5.20 7.55 -23.51
C GLY A 134 -5.19 6.49 -24.62
N GLU A 135 -4.46 5.38 -24.49
CA GLU A 135 -4.49 4.34 -25.52
C GLU A 135 -5.86 3.61 -25.56
N PRO A 136 -6.48 3.45 -26.74
CA PRO A 136 -7.83 2.89 -26.84
C PRO A 136 -7.87 1.41 -26.48
N ILE A 137 -8.73 1.05 -25.52
CA ILE A 137 -8.92 -0.35 -25.10
C ILE A 137 -10.29 -0.90 -25.49
N LEU A 138 -11.30 -0.05 -25.70
CA LEU A 138 -12.65 -0.46 -26.09
C LEU A 138 -12.86 -0.37 -27.61
N ARG A 139 -13.68 -1.28 -28.15
CA ARG A 139 -14.02 -1.31 -29.57
C ARG A 139 -14.76 -0.02 -29.98
N GLY A 140 -14.07 0.84 -30.72
CA GLY A 140 -14.62 2.11 -31.22
C GLY A 140 -14.16 3.34 -30.43
N ALA A 141 -13.34 3.17 -29.39
CA ALA A 141 -12.59 4.27 -28.80
C ALA A 141 -11.63 4.88 -29.85
N PRO A 142 -11.49 6.21 -29.89
CA PRO A 142 -10.56 6.87 -30.80
C PRO A 142 -9.10 6.69 -30.33
N ALA A 143 -8.15 6.88 -31.24
CA ALA A 143 -6.76 7.09 -30.84
C ALA A 143 -6.65 8.36 -29.96
N PHE A 144 -5.63 8.41 -29.11
CA PHE A 144 -5.39 9.56 -28.25
C PHE A 144 -5.02 10.81 -29.07
N ASP A 145 -5.68 11.93 -28.79
CA ASP A 145 -5.41 13.25 -29.34
C ASP A 145 -5.51 14.24 -28.17
N PRO A 146 -4.38 14.72 -27.61
CA PRO A 146 -4.39 15.55 -26.41
C PRO A 146 -5.07 16.90 -26.63
N GLU A 147 -5.16 17.36 -27.89
CA GLU A 147 -5.80 18.61 -28.28
C GLU A 147 -7.31 18.41 -28.59
N LYS A 148 -7.84 17.18 -28.52
CA LYS A 148 -9.26 16.82 -28.78
C LYS A 148 -9.77 15.71 -27.84
N GLN A 149 -9.40 15.80 -26.57
CA GLN A 149 -9.91 14.92 -25.52
C GLN A 149 -11.42 15.12 -25.32
N SER A 150 -12.11 14.10 -24.80
CA SER A 150 -13.51 14.20 -24.37
C SER A 150 -13.84 13.04 -23.43
N ALA A 151 -14.79 13.23 -22.51
CA ALA A 151 -15.19 12.20 -21.54
C ALA A 151 -15.56 10.87 -22.20
N LYS A 152 -16.24 10.94 -23.36
CA LYS A 152 -16.63 9.79 -24.18
C LYS A 152 -15.43 9.06 -24.82
N ALA A 153 -14.37 9.79 -25.20
CA ALA A 153 -13.14 9.17 -25.69
C ALA A 153 -12.39 8.48 -24.55
N GLN A 154 -12.19 9.20 -23.44
CA GLN A 154 -11.45 8.74 -22.28
C GLN A 154 -12.11 7.51 -21.61
N ALA A 155 -13.44 7.43 -21.58
CA ALA A 155 -14.18 6.25 -21.09
C ALA A 155 -13.98 4.98 -21.96
N GLY A 156 -13.39 5.10 -23.16
CA GLY A 156 -13.00 3.98 -24.01
C GLY A 156 -11.48 3.71 -24.05
N GLN A 157 -10.69 4.54 -23.36
CA GLN A 157 -9.23 4.52 -23.34
C GLN A 157 -8.72 4.13 -21.96
N PHE A 158 -7.46 3.67 -21.89
CA PHE A 158 -6.75 3.46 -20.63
C PHE A 158 -6.73 4.78 -19.81
N GLY A 159 -6.96 4.67 -18.50
CA GLY A 159 -7.07 5.82 -17.60
C GLY A 159 -5.74 6.54 -17.33
N TYR A 160 -5.78 7.55 -16.46
CA TYR A 160 -4.59 8.26 -15.98
C TYR A 160 -3.91 7.48 -14.84
N ASN A 161 -2.85 8.04 -14.24
CA ASN A 161 -2.10 7.55 -13.07
C ASN A 161 -2.39 6.10 -12.70
N ASN A 162 -1.80 5.19 -13.49
CA ASN A 162 -2.00 3.77 -13.30
C ASN A 162 -1.33 3.29 -12.02
N ASP A 163 -2.05 2.47 -11.26
CA ASP A 163 -1.56 1.88 -10.01
C ASP A 163 -1.68 0.34 -10.09
N PHE A 164 -2.18 -0.34 -9.06
CA PHE A 164 -2.28 -1.79 -8.89
C PHE A 164 -2.40 -2.59 -10.19
N LEU A 165 -1.49 -3.54 -10.39
CA LEU A 165 -1.47 -4.40 -11.56
C LEU A 165 -1.75 -5.86 -11.19
N ALA A 166 -2.72 -6.47 -11.89
CA ALA A 166 -2.92 -7.93 -11.88
C ALA A 166 -2.84 -8.48 -13.31
N LEU A 167 -2.16 -9.62 -13.50
CA LEU A 167 -1.93 -10.21 -14.83
C LEU A 167 -2.47 -11.64 -14.92
N LEU A 168 -3.76 -11.74 -15.19
CA LEU A 168 -4.60 -12.93 -14.96
C LEU A 168 -4.70 -13.86 -16.19
N PRO A 169 -4.72 -15.20 -16.04
CA PRO A 169 -4.65 -16.14 -17.16
C PRO A 169 -5.95 -16.29 -17.96
N LEU A 170 -5.90 -16.09 -19.29
CA LEU A 170 -7.05 -16.31 -20.17
C LEU A 170 -7.25 -17.78 -20.53
N ARG A 171 -8.46 -18.30 -20.27
CA ARG A 171 -8.80 -19.70 -20.54
C ARG A 171 -9.01 -19.94 -22.04
N GLY A 172 -8.15 -20.78 -22.61
CA GLY A 172 -8.17 -21.12 -24.04
C GLY A 172 -7.34 -20.18 -24.93
N GLU A 173 -6.72 -19.14 -24.36
CA GLU A 173 -5.87 -18.18 -25.09
C GLU A 173 -4.47 -18.19 -24.45
N HIS A 174 -3.69 -19.24 -24.74
CA HIS A 174 -2.45 -19.57 -24.01
C HIS A 174 -1.36 -18.49 -24.04
N ASP A 175 -1.27 -17.71 -25.13
CA ASP A 175 -0.31 -16.62 -25.27
C ASP A 175 -0.86 -15.26 -24.78
N ARG A 176 -1.98 -15.26 -24.00
CA ARG A 176 -2.67 -14.04 -23.55
C ARG A 176 -3.10 -14.06 -22.09
N GLN A 177 -3.14 -12.86 -21.51
CA GLN A 177 -3.57 -12.60 -20.13
C GLN A 177 -4.47 -11.35 -20.08
N LEU A 178 -5.21 -11.17 -18.99
CA LEU A 178 -5.87 -9.89 -18.67
C LEU A 178 -4.95 -9.09 -17.75
N LEU A 179 -4.45 -7.96 -18.24
CA LEU A 179 -3.94 -6.90 -17.39
C LEU A 179 -5.15 -6.16 -16.80
N VAL A 180 -5.28 -6.21 -15.47
CA VAL A 180 -6.12 -5.28 -14.72
C VAL A 180 -5.22 -4.20 -14.17
N ALA A 181 -5.64 -2.94 -14.29
CA ALA A 181 -4.92 -1.79 -13.78
C ALA A 181 -5.88 -0.85 -13.05
N ASN A 182 -5.46 -0.33 -11.90
CA ASN A 182 -6.12 0.81 -11.26
C ASN A 182 -5.76 2.13 -11.94
N HIS A 183 -6.55 3.16 -11.72
CA HIS A 183 -6.33 4.55 -12.14
C HIS A 183 -6.71 5.47 -10.98
N GLU A 184 -5.70 5.88 -10.22
CA GLU A 184 -5.86 6.44 -8.89
C GLU A 184 -6.50 7.84 -8.94
N TYR A 185 -5.79 8.81 -9.52
CA TYR A 185 -6.21 10.21 -9.63
C TYR A 185 -5.93 10.80 -11.03
N THR A 186 -6.15 12.12 -11.18
CA THR A 186 -5.75 12.91 -12.36
C THR A 186 -4.90 14.11 -11.98
N ASP A 187 -3.96 14.48 -12.85
CA ASP A 187 -3.31 15.78 -12.84
C ASP A 187 -3.84 16.60 -14.03
N GLU A 188 -4.70 17.57 -13.77
CA GLU A 188 -5.28 18.37 -14.85
C GLU A 188 -4.32 19.42 -15.48
N VAL A 189 -3.19 19.79 -14.83
CA VAL A 189 -2.16 20.67 -15.45
C VAL A 189 -1.18 19.91 -16.33
N LEU A 190 -1.03 18.59 -16.15
CA LEU A 190 -0.32 17.68 -17.06
C LEU A 190 -1.24 17.06 -18.12
N MET A 191 -2.56 17.05 -17.92
CA MET A 191 -3.53 16.57 -18.92
C MET A 191 -3.98 17.62 -19.94
N PHE A 192 -4.10 18.91 -19.58
CA PHE A 192 -4.70 19.93 -20.44
C PHE A 192 -3.84 21.20 -20.63
N ARG A 193 -3.71 21.64 -21.88
CA ARG A 193 -3.05 22.92 -22.18
C ARG A 193 -3.81 24.10 -21.60
N GLY A 194 -3.08 25.05 -21.01
CA GLY A 194 -3.65 26.27 -20.43
C GLY A 194 -4.73 26.02 -19.39
N TYR A 195 -4.64 24.92 -18.61
CA TYR A 195 -5.59 24.63 -17.54
C TYR A 195 -5.61 25.75 -16.48
N ASP A 196 -6.81 26.25 -16.18
CA ASP A 196 -7.03 27.17 -15.07
C ASP A 196 -7.62 26.39 -13.88
N PRO A 197 -6.82 26.09 -12.83
CA PRO A 197 -7.32 25.40 -11.64
C PRO A 197 -8.33 26.23 -10.84
N GLU A 198 -8.49 27.54 -11.09
CA GLU A 198 -9.58 28.33 -10.48
C GLU A 198 -10.90 28.23 -11.22
N ASN A 199 -10.87 27.97 -12.53
CA ASN A 199 -12.04 27.90 -13.39
C ASN A 199 -12.00 26.68 -14.35
N PRO A 200 -11.87 25.44 -13.83
CA PRO A 200 -11.90 24.25 -14.67
C PRO A 200 -13.24 24.15 -15.41
N THR A 201 -13.20 23.69 -16.66
CA THR A 201 -14.41 23.52 -17.46
C THR A 201 -15.12 22.21 -17.12
N ARG A 202 -16.44 22.15 -17.36
CA ARG A 202 -17.22 20.91 -17.25
C ARG A 202 -16.63 19.77 -18.08
N GLU A 203 -16.13 20.04 -19.28
CA GLU A 203 -15.55 19.01 -20.15
C GLU A 203 -14.25 18.44 -19.57
N GLN A 204 -13.37 19.28 -19.01
CA GLN A 204 -12.16 18.82 -18.31
C GLN A 204 -12.49 17.95 -17.08
N VAL A 205 -13.47 18.36 -16.28
CA VAL A 205 -13.95 17.60 -15.11
C VAL A 205 -14.59 16.26 -15.53
N GLU A 206 -15.40 16.24 -16.59
CA GLU A 206 -16.01 15.01 -17.10
C GLU A 206 -14.98 14.08 -17.78
N ILE A 207 -13.90 14.62 -18.37
CA ILE A 207 -12.72 13.84 -18.80
C ILE A 207 -12.01 13.23 -17.58
N ALA A 208 -11.78 14.01 -16.51
CA ALA A 208 -11.15 13.51 -15.30
C ALA A 208 -11.95 12.35 -14.67
N TRP A 209 -13.28 12.48 -14.54
CA TRP A 209 -14.16 11.39 -14.07
C TRP A 209 -14.09 10.12 -14.92
N ALA A 210 -13.81 10.25 -16.22
CA ALA A 210 -13.63 9.13 -17.14
C ALA A 210 -12.20 8.55 -17.11
N ALA A 211 -11.21 9.30 -16.63
CA ALA A 211 -9.82 8.87 -16.50
C ALA A 211 -9.56 8.05 -15.23
N HIS A 212 -10.22 8.39 -14.11
CA HIS A 212 -10.23 7.61 -12.86
C HIS A 212 -10.85 6.22 -13.01
N GLY A 213 -10.57 5.33 -12.04
CA GLY A 213 -11.27 4.06 -11.87
C GLY A 213 -10.39 2.86 -12.20
N LEU A 214 -10.87 1.96 -13.07
CA LEU A 214 -10.18 0.70 -13.38
C LEU A 214 -10.14 0.46 -14.90
N SER A 215 -9.12 -0.24 -15.38
CA SER A 215 -9.05 -0.85 -16.71
C SER A 215 -8.92 -2.37 -16.62
N VAL A 216 -9.60 -3.08 -17.52
CA VAL A 216 -9.29 -4.47 -17.88
C VAL A 216 -8.88 -4.47 -19.34
N VAL A 217 -7.72 -5.04 -19.65
CA VAL A 217 -7.12 -5.06 -20.98
C VAL A 217 -6.50 -6.43 -21.25
N ALA A 218 -6.96 -7.12 -22.28
CA ALA A 218 -6.24 -8.31 -22.74
C ALA A 218 -4.90 -7.91 -23.35
N VAL A 219 -3.84 -8.60 -22.93
CA VAL A 219 -2.48 -8.44 -23.45
C VAL A 219 -1.97 -9.76 -24.03
N GLU A 220 -1.12 -9.66 -25.05
CA GLU A 220 -0.53 -10.80 -25.78
C GLU A 220 0.99 -10.82 -25.58
N GLU A 221 1.55 -11.99 -25.25
CA GLU A 221 2.98 -12.19 -25.00
C GLU A 221 3.76 -12.44 -26.29
N GLU A 222 4.79 -11.64 -26.55
CA GLU A 222 5.65 -11.86 -27.73
C GLU A 222 6.55 -13.09 -27.50
N ARG A 223 6.08 -14.24 -27.99
CA ARG A 223 6.66 -15.58 -27.89
C ARG A 223 8.21 -15.61 -27.88
N ARG A 224 8.77 -16.11 -26.76
CA ARG A 224 10.22 -16.20 -26.41
C ARG A 224 10.86 -14.92 -25.85
N SER A 225 10.23 -13.75 -25.94
CA SER A 225 10.57 -12.57 -25.14
C SER A 225 9.70 -12.52 -23.87
N GLY A 226 9.92 -11.59 -22.93
CA GLY A 226 8.98 -11.33 -21.83
C GLY A 226 8.01 -10.18 -22.11
N ARG A 227 8.02 -9.63 -23.32
CA ARG A 227 7.25 -8.45 -23.74
C ARG A 227 5.75 -8.75 -23.81
N LEU A 228 4.93 -7.77 -23.44
CA LEU A 228 3.47 -7.78 -23.58
C LEU A 228 3.02 -6.67 -24.52
N THR A 229 1.93 -6.89 -25.25
CA THR A 229 1.31 -5.87 -26.13
C THR A 229 -0.22 -5.84 -25.95
N PRO A 230 -0.90 -4.67 -26.08
CA PRO A 230 -2.31 -4.53 -25.69
C PRO A 230 -3.28 -4.83 -26.84
N VAL A 231 -4.23 -5.73 -26.60
CA VAL A 231 -5.23 -6.17 -27.58
C VAL A 231 -6.47 -5.26 -27.49
N SER A 232 -6.36 -4.05 -28.04
CA SER A 232 -7.30 -2.90 -28.00
C SER A 232 -8.78 -3.12 -28.41
N ARG A 233 -9.20 -4.36 -28.69
CA ARG A 233 -10.57 -4.73 -29.09
C ARG A 233 -11.02 -6.08 -28.55
N HIS A 234 -10.35 -6.63 -27.55
CA HIS A 234 -10.71 -7.93 -26.97
C HIS A 234 -12.05 -7.84 -26.22
N ARG A 235 -12.82 -8.95 -26.24
CA ARG A 235 -14.21 -9.02 -25.73
C ARG A 235 -14.37 -8.78 -24.23
N LEU A 236 -13.28 -8.88 -23.46
CA LEU A 236 -13.24 -8.68 -22.02
C LEU A 236 -12.62 -7.32 -21.63
N ASN A 237 -12.24 -6.49 -22.60
CA ASN A 237 -11.70 -5.17 -22.28
C ASN A 237 -12.81 -4.29 -21.70
N ARG A 238 -12.50 -3.57 -20.63
CA ARG A 238 -13.46 -2.82 -19.84
C ARG A 238 -12.82 -1.55 -19.27
N ARG A 239 -13.60 -0.47 -19.22
CA ARG A 239 -13.35 0.64 -18.29
C ARG A 239 -14.39 0.63 -17.18
N VAL A 240 -13.92 0.95 -15.98
CA VAL A 240 -14.72 1.37 -14.83
C VAL A 240 -14.25 2.79 -14.49
N THR A 241 -15.19 3.66 -14.11
CA THR A 241 -15.02 5.12 -14.00
C THR A 241 -15.69 5.67 -12.75
N ALA A 242 -15.48 6.95 -12.44
CA ALA A 242 -16.23 7.71 -11.42
C ALA A 242 -17.74 7.93 -11.76
N THR A 243 -18.30 7.17 -12.71
CA THR A 243 -19.71 7.20 -13.12
C THR A 243 -20.31 5.81 -13.38
N THR A 244 -19.53 4.72 -13.26
CA THR A 244 -20.01 3.35 -13.46
C THR A 244 -20.91 2.90 -12.29
N GLU A 245 -21.98 2.14 -12.52
CA GLU A 245 -22.79 1.63 -11.40
C GLU A 245 -22.09 0.49 -10.64
N PHE A 246 -21.98 0.65 -9.33
CA PHE A 246 -21.54 -0.36 -8.36
C PHE A 246 -22.71 -0.82 -7.48
N ARG A 247 -22.68 -2.08 -7.03
CA ARG A 247 -23.56 -2.61 -5.98
C ARG A 247 -22.92 -2.47 -4.60
N LEU A 248 -23.62 -1.85 -3.65
CA LEU A 248 -23.20 -1.83 -2.24
C LEU A 248 -23.62 -3.15 -1.56
N THR A 249 -22.73 -3.78 -0.79
CA THR A 249 -22.99 -5.01 -0.01
C THR A 249 -22.46 -4.91 1.42
N GLY A 250 -22.75 -5.91 2.27
CA GLY A 250 -22.48 -5.85 3.72
C GLY A 250 -23.52 -5.03 4.51
N PRO A 251 -23.34 -4.86 5.83
CA PRO A 251 -24.37 -4.35 6.74
C PRO A 251 -24.90 -2.95 6.42
N ALA A 252 -24.04 -2.01 6.04
CA ALA A 252 -24.48 -0.65 5.78
C ALA A 252 -25.31 -0.51 4.48
N ALA A 253 -25.29 -1.51 3.59
CA ALA A 253 -26.03 -1.47 2.34
C ALA A 253 -27.55 -1.45 2.59
N GLY A 254 -28.18 -0.31 2.30
CA GLY A 254 -29.60 -0.03 2.53
C GLY A 254 -29.93 0.62 3.88
N SER A 255 -28.93 0.93 4.70
CA SER A 255 -29.07 1.79 5.88
C SER A 255 -29.39 3.24 5.49
N ASP A 256 -29.85 4.05 6.44
CA ASP A 256 -30.11 5.48 6.20
C ASP A 256 -28.82 6.31 6.04
N LEU A 257 -27.66 5.79 6.45
CA LEU A 257 -26.35 6.44 6.30
C LEU A 257 -25.87 6.51 4.84
N VAL A 258 -26.40 5.66 3.96
CA VAL A 258 -25.96 5.53 2.55
C VAL A 258 -27.06 5.80 1.52
N LYS A 259 -28.20 6.37 1.96
CA LYS A 259 -29.29 6.78 1.06
C LYS A 259 -29.12 8.23 0.64
N THR A 260 -29.32 8.50 -0.64
CA THR A 260 -29.26 9.85 -1.23
C THR A 260 -30.55 10.17 -1.97
N SER A 261 -30.68 11.43 -2.42
CA SER A 261 -31.79 11.87 -3.27
C SER A 261 -31.82 11.12 -4.61
N ALA A 262 -30.65 10.69 -5.10
CA ALA A 262 -30.47 9.88 -6.31
C ALA A 262 -30.69 8.37 -6.07
N ASP A 263 -30.10 7.79 -5.02
CA ASP A 263 -30.39 6.41 -4.59
C ASP A 263 -31.05 6.35 -3.21
N ARG A 264 -32.39 6.35 -3.22
CA ARG A 264 -33.23 6.17 -2.04
C ARG A 264 -33.21 4.74 -1.49
N THR A 265 -32.61 3.78 -2.19
CA THR A 265 -32.48 2.39 -1.73
C THR A 265 -31.20 2.15 -0.94
N GLY A 266 -30.15 2.96 -1.15
CA GLY A 266 -28.85 2.84 -0.49
C GLY A 266 -28.07 1.58 -0.92
N ARG A 267 -28.20 1.16 -2.18
CA ARG A 267 -27.66 -0.10 -2.72
C ARG A 267 -26.94 0.01 -4.07
N LYS A 268 -27.06 1.15 -4.76
CA LYS A 268 -26.39 1.45 -6.03
C LYS A 268 -25.50 2.68 -5.85
N VAL A 269 -24.21 2.60 -6.14
CA VAL A 269 -23.26 3.73 -6.08
C VAL A 269 -22.81 4.09 -7.49
N LEU A 270 -22.63 5.37 -7.79
CA LEU A 270 -22.08 5.82 -9.08
C LEU A 270 -20.59 6.11 -8.94
N GLY A 271 -19.79 5.13 -9.32
CA GLY A 271 -18.36 5.21 -9.48
C GLY A 271 -17.54 4.69 -8.31
N THR A 272 -16.23 4.70 -8.57
CA THR A 272 -15.13 4.46 -7.63
C THR A 272 -14.12 5.60 -7.76
N LEU A 273 -13.40 5.90 -6.68
CA LEU A 273 -12.50 7.06 -6.57
C LEU A 273 -11.23 6.70 -5.81
N ASN A 274 -10.12 7.34 -6.19
CA ASN A 274 -8.80 7.15 -5.57
C ASN A 274 -8.42 5.66 -5.46
N ASN A 275 -8.36 4.99 -6.61
CA ASN A 275 -8.03 3.58 -6.67
C ASN A 275 -6.51 3.39 -6.63
N CYS A 276 -5.96 3.24 -5.43
CA CYS A 276 -4.53 3.04 -5.15
C CYS A 276 -4.09 1.58 -5.43
N SER A 277 -3.57 0.85 -4.44
CA SER A 277 -3.23 -0.58 -4.55
C SER A 277 -4.48 -1.51 -4.58
N GLY A 278 -4.30 -2.82 -4.34
CA GLY A 278 -5.36 -3.83 -4.51
C GLY A 278 -4.99 -5.25 -4.07
N GLY A 279 -5.52 -6.25 -4.78
CA GLY A 279 -5.22 -7.66 -4.56
C GLY A 279 -5.94 -8.60 -5.53
N THR A 280 -5.35 -9.77 -5.81
CA THR A 280 -6.02 -10.82 -6.62
C THR A 280 -6.64 -11.87 -5.71
N THR A 281 -7.91 -12.22 -5.90
CA THR A 281 -8.57 -13.24 -5.07
C THR A 281 -8.31 -14.67 -5.58
N PRO A 282 -8.22 -15.67 -4.68
CA PRO A 282 -8.17 -17.08 -5.07
C PRO A 282 -9.37 -17.59 -5.88
N TRP A 283 -10.47 -16.82 -5.98
CA TRP A 283 -11.63 -17.13 -6.82
C TRP A 283 -11.65 -16.42 -8.18
N GLY A 284 -10.66 -15.59 -8.49
CA GLY A 284 -10.44 -15.00 -9.82
C GLY A 284 -11.08 -13.62 -10.04
N THR A 285 -11.41 -12.91 -8.96
CA THR A 285 -11.73 -11.48 -8.97
C THR A 285 -10.52 -10.65 -8.56
N THR A 286 -10.60 -9.33 -8.73
CA THR A 286 -9.63 -8.38 -8.17
C THR A 286 -10.33 -7.49 -7.14
N LEU A 287 -9.61 -7.21 -6.07
CA LEU A 287 -9.98 -6.23 -5.04
C LEU A 287 -9.14 -4.98 -5.25
N HIS A 288 -9.72 -3.82 -4.97
CA HIS A 288 -9.10 -2.51 -5.19
C HIS A 288 -9.40 -1.60 -4.01
N GLY A 289 -8.41 -0.81 -3.58
CA GLY A 289 -8.60 0.23 -2.58
C GLY A 289 -9.47 1.39 -3.08
N GLU A 290 -10.13 2.09 -2.16
CA GLU A 290 -10.56 3.49 -2.34
C GLU A 290 -9.86 4.27 -1.23
N GLU A 291 -8.79 4.98 -1.61
CA GLU A 291 -7.76 5.51 -0.73
C GLU A 291 -8.07 6.98 -0.39
N ASN A 292 -7.41 7.99 -0.98
CA ASN A 292 -7.64 9.42 -0.70
C ASN A 292 -8.94 9.95 -1.35
N PHE A 293 -10.08 9.27 -1.13
CA PHE A 293 -11.40 9.62 -1.65
C PHE A 293 -11.94 10.94 -1.06
N ASN A 294 -11.43 11.37 0.10
CA ASN A 294 -11.86 12.55 0.83
C ASN A 294 -11.66 13.86 0.05
N GLN A 295 -10.60 13.94 -0.79
CA GLN A 295 -10.27 15.15 -1.55
C GLN A 295 -11.34 15.57 -2.58
N TYR A 296 -12.23 14.66 -2.95
CA TYR A 296 -13.28 14.87 -3.96
C TYR A 296 -14.60 15.40 -3.38
N PHE A 297 -14.69 15.62 -2.07
CA PHE A 297 -15.93 16.05 -1.39
C PHE A 297 -15.77 17.40 -0.69
N ALA A 298 -16.65 18.34 -1.03
CA ALA A 298 -16.66 19.73 -0.57
C ALA A 298 -17.64 19.98 0.60
N ASN A 299 -17.42 21.09 1.30
CA ASN A 299 -18.38 21.75 2.20
C ASN A 299 -18.93 20.86 3.33
N ALA A 300 -18.12 19.94 3.85
CA ALA A 300 -18.49 19.13 5.00
C ALA A 300 -18.62 19.97 6.28
N SER A 301 -19.28 19.43 7.31
CA SER A 301 -19.52 20.18 8.55
C SER A 301 -19.62 19.34 9.83
N SER A 302 -19.65 18.01 9.76
CA SER A 302 -19.69 17.17 10.96
C SER A 302 -18.28 16.86 11.50
N ALA A 303 -18.19 16.56 12.80
CA ALA A 303 -16.95 16.06 13.39
C ALA A 303 -16.52 14.71 12.80
N THR A 304 -17.49 13.89 12.37
CA THR A 304 -17.25 12.63 11.66
C THR A 304 -16.56 12.88 10.32
N ASP A 305 -17.01 13.86 9.54
CA ASP A 305 -16.38 14.21 8.26
C ASP A 305 -14.94 14.67 8.46
N LYS A 306 -14.68 15.46 9.51
CA LYS A 306 -13.31 15.89 9.87
C LYS A 306 -12.41 14.69 10.15
N ARG A 307 -12.88 13.65 10.86
CA ARG A 307 -12.11 12.42 11.16
C ARG A 307 -11.74 11.60 9.91
N TYR A 308 -12.44 11.84 8.80
CA TYR A 308 -12.16 11.30 7.46
C TYR A 308 -11.40 12.28 6.56
N GLY A 309 -10.89 13.39 7.09
CA GLY A 309 -10.10 14.36 6.34
C GLY A 309 -10.88 15.15 5.28
N ILE A 310 -12.20 15.28 5.41
CA ILE A 310 -13.05 15.96 4.42
C ILE A 310 -13.13 17.46 4.76
N GLY A 311 -12.94 18.32 3.76
CA GLY A 311 -12.83 19.77 3.94
C GLY A 311 -14.17 20.49 4.14
N THR A 312 -14.13 21.62 4.87
CA THR A 312 -15.32 22.46 5.17
C THR A 312 -15.62 23.53 4.12
N GLY A 313 -14.93 23.49 2.97
CA GLY A 313 -15.12 24.41 1.85
C GLY A 313 -15.04 23.70 0.50
N ALA A 314 -14.94 24.48 -0.58
CA ALA A 314 -14.75 23.95 -1.93
C ALA A 314 -13.50 23.05 -2.03
N THR A 315 -13.57 21.99 -2.83
CA THR A 315 -12.38 21.19 -3.17
C THR A 315 -11.44 22.01 -4.06
N GLU A 316 -10.21 21.53 -4.27
CA GLU A 316 -9.34 22.10 -5.28
C GLU A 316 -9.79 21.73 -6.70
N ARG A 317 -10.24 20.48 -6.89
CA ARG A 317 -10.72 19.94 -8.17
C ARG A 317 -12.05 20.55 -8.64
N LYS A 318 -12.80 21.18 -7.71
CA LYS A 318 -14.02 21.98 -7.95
C LYS A 318 -15.16 21.17 -8.60
N TRP A 319 -15.16 19.85 -8.41
CA TRP A 319 -16.17 18.93 -8.95
C TRP A 319 -17.58 19.22 -8.41
N GLU A 320 -17.69 19.75 -7.19
CA GLU A 320 -18.95 20.16 -6.56
C GLU A 320 -19.69 21.25 -7.36
N ARG A 321 -18.98 22.03 -8.19
CA ARG A 321 -19.57 23.02 -9.11
C ARG A 321 -20.30 22.36 -10.29
N PHE A 322 -20.04 21.08 -10.57
CA PHE A 322 -20.50 20.38 -11.78
C PHE A 322 -21.41 19.19 -11.50
N ASP A 323 -21.27 18.53 -10.34
CA ASP A 323 -22.24 17.58 -9.82
C ASP A 323 -22.34 17.69 -8.29
N LYS A 324 -23.57 17.93 -7.81
CA LYS A 324 -23.89 18.09 -6.38
C LYS A 324 -23.58 16.87 -5.52
N ARG A 325 -23.34 15.69 -6.12
CA ARG A 325 -22.91 14.49 -5.36
C ARG A 325 -21.59 14.73 -4.61
N PHE A 326 -20.75 15.63 -5.13
CA PHE A 326 -19.47 16.03 -4.53
C PHE A 326 -19.60 17.17 -3.52
N ASP A 327 -20.82 17.65 -3.24
CA ASP A 327 -21.11 18.69 -2.25
C ASP A 327 -21.81 18.07 -1.02
N VAL A 328 -21.09 17.90 0.09
CA VAL A 328 -21.61 17.28 1.32
C VAL A 328 -22.75 18.14 1.91
N ALA A 329 -22.79 19.45 1.64
CA ALA A 329 -23.90 20.30 2.06
C ALA A 329 -25.20 20.09 1.25
N GLN A 330 -25.12 19.46 0.06
CA GLN A 330 -26.28 19.12 -0.78
C GLN A 330 -26.64 17.63 -0.75
N GLU A 331 -25.64 16.75 -0.64
CA GLU A 331 -25.80 15.29 -0.71
C GLU A 331 -24.97 14.57 0.39
N PRO A 332 -25.24 14.81 1.69
CA PRO A 332 -24.34 14.44 2.80
C PRO A 332 -24.00 12.95 2.89
N ASN A 333 -24.88 12.07 2.39
CA ASN A 333 -24.67 10.63 2.39
C ASN A 333 -23.92 10.10 1.14
N GLU A 334 -23.51 10.95 0.19
CA GLU A 334 -22.69 10.49 -0.94
C GLU A 334 -21.29 10.08 -0.47
N VAL A 335 -20.66 10.88 0.39
CA VAL A 335 -19.30 10.61 0.91
C VAL A 335 -19.23 9.34 1.78
N HIS A 336 -20.37 8.89 2.34
CA HIS A 336 -20.51 7.61 3.03
C HIS A 336 -20.52 6.38 2.10
N ARG A 337 -20.54 6.58 0.76
CA ARG A 337 -20.58 5.53 -0.27
C ARG A 337 -19.23 5.34 -1.00
N PHE A 338 -18.18 5.99 -0.49
CA PHE A 338 -16.80 5.89 -0.95
C PHE A 338 -15.85 5.65 0.24
N GLY A 339 -14.67 5.11 -0.06
CA GLY A 339 -13.70 4.65 0.95
C GLY A 339 -13.91 3.19 1.32
N TYR A 340 -14.26 2.33 0.36
CA TYR A 340 -14.46 0.89 0.56
C TYR A 340 -13.55 0.07 -0.34
N VAL A 341 -13.15 -1.13 0.12
CA VAL A 341 -12.66 -2.16 -0.80
C VAL A 341 -13.74 -2.50 -1.84
N VAL A 342 -13.37 -2.41 -3.12
CA VAL A 342 -14.24 -2.74 -4.25
C VAL A 342 -13.82 -4.03 -4.96
N GLU A 343 -14.77 -4.90 -5.29
CA GLU A 343 -14.52 -6.15 -6.04
C GLU A 343 -14.96 -6.01 -7.50
N LEU A 344 -14.03 -6.25 -8.42
CA LEU A 344 -14.26 -6.37 -9.86
C LEU A 344 -14.11 -7.83 -10.30
N ASP A 345 -14.97 -8.25 -11.23
CA ASP A 345 -14.87 -9.53 -11.91
C ASP A 345 -14.34 -9.34 -13.35
N PRO A 346 -13.02 -9.43 -13.58
CA PRO A 346 -12.41 -9.09 -14.88
C PRO A 346 -12.75 -10.10 -15.99
N TYR A 347 -13.35 -11.24 -15.65
CA TYR A 347 -13.77 -12.25 -16.63
C TYR A 347 -15.24 -12.07 -17.08
N ASP A 348 -15.95 -11.05 -16.61
CA ASP A 348 -17.27 -10.66 -17.11
C ASP A 348 -17.34 -9.12 -17.27
N PRO A 349 -17.29 -8.60 -18.52
CA PRO A 349 -17.25 -7.17 -18.78
C PRO A 349 -18.57 -6.47 -18.44
N GLU A 350 -19.68 -7.21 -18.33
CA GLU A 350 -21.02 -6.68 -18.03
C GLU A 350 -21.37 -6.76 -16.53
N SER A 351 -20.52 -7.42 -15.71
CA SER A 351 -20.77 -7.61 -14.27
C SER A 351 -20.87 -6.28 -13.52
N THR A 352 -21.87 -6.09 -12.65
CA THR A 352 -21.90 -4.93 -11.74
C THR A 352 -20.82 -5.13 -10.65
N PRO A 353 -19.78 -4.27 -10.56
CA PRO A 353 -18.76 -4.39 -9.52
C PRO A 353 -19.36 -4.08 -8.13
N ARG A 354 -18.66 -4.44 -7.06
CA ARG A 354 -19.19 -4.37 -5.69
C ARG A 354 -18.37 -3.44 -4.81
N LYS A 355 -19.01 -2.82 -3.82
CA LYS A 355 -18.34 -2.16 -2.68
C LYS A 355 -18.73 -2.90 -1.39
N HIS A 356 -17.75 -3.41 -0.64
CA HIS A 356 -18.00 -4.30 0.50
C HIS A 356 -17.93 -3.56 1.84
N THR A 357 -19.07 -3.08 2.34
CA THR A 357 -19.13 -2.29 3.59
C THR A 357 -18.66 -3.05 4.83
N LEU A 358 -18.66 -4.40 4.79
CA LEU A 358 -18.19 -5.25 5.88
C LEU A 358 -16.66 -5.24 6.04
N LEU A 359 -15.90 -4.80 5.04
CA LEU A 359 -14.44 -4.62 5.15
C LEU A 359 -14.08 -3.27 5.81
N GLY A 360 -15.09 -2.47 6.17
CA GLY A 360 -14.94 -1.15 6.78
C GLY A 360 -15.04 -0.01 5.77
N ARG A 361 -15.01 1.23 6.28
CA ARG A 361 -14.87 2.44 5.48
C ARG A 361 -13.72 3.30 6.00
N PHE A 362 -12.70 3.48 5.18
CA PHE A 362 -11.49 4.28 5.43
C PHE A 362 -10.65 4.42 4.15
N LYS A 363 -9.41 4.93 4.23
CA LYS A 363 -8.54 5.09 3.07
C LYS A 363 -7.83 3.78 2.75
N HIS A 364 -8.53 2.89 2.08
CA HIS A 364 -7.97 1.57 1.77
C HIS A 364 -6.87 1.72 0.73
N GLU A 365 -5.63 1.46 1.12
CA GLU A 365 -4.52 1.28 0.17
C GLU A 365 -4.79 0.03 -0.70
N ALA A 366 -4.72 -1.13 -0.05
CA ALA A 366 -4.72 -2.45 -0.67
C ALA A 366 -5.75 -3.38 -0.04
N ALA A 367 -5.96 -4.55 -0.65
CA ALA A 367 -6.89 -5.56 -0.17
C ALA A 367 -6.45 -6.98 -0.57
N THR A 368 -5.34 -7.45 0.02
CA THR A 368 -4.77 -8.76 -0.31
C THR A 368 -5.45 -9.90 0.46
N VAL A 369 -5.43 -11.12 -0.10
CA VAL A 369 -6.24 -12.24 0.39
C VAL A 369 -5.40 -13.50 0.61
N ARG A 370 -5.49 -14.10 1.81
CA ARG A 370 -5.09 -15.51 2.04
C ARG A 370 -6.26 -16.34 2.54
N LEU A 371 -6.23 -17.65 2.33
CA LEU A 371 -7.26 -18.56 2.85
C LEU A 371 -6.86 -19.13 4.21
N THR A 372 -7.85 -19.39 5.07
CA THR A 372 -7.67 -20.32 6.20
C THR A 372 -7.41 -21.73 5.67
N HIS A 373 -6.86 -22.62 6.52
CA HIS A 373 -6.74 -24.05 6.19
C HIS A 373 -8.10 -24.69 5.84
N ASP A 374 -9.22 -24.15 6.33
CA ASP A 374 -10.57 -24.63 5.98
C ASP A 374 -11.23 -23.85 4.83
N GLY A 375 -10.49 -23.00 4.11
CA GLY A 375 -10.92 -22.37 2.86
C GLY A 375 -11.78 -21.12 3.00
N ARG A 376 -11.84 -20.49 4.18
CA ARG A 376 -12.48 -19.17 4.38
C ARG A 376 -11.50 -18.05 3.99
N PRO A 377 -11.94 -16.94 3.39
CA PRO A 377 -11.03 -15.84 3.07
C PRO A 377 -10.60 -15.10 4.35
N VAL A 378 -9.39 -14.56 4.30
CA VAL A 378 -8.90 -13.56 5.23
C VAL A 378 -8.26 -12.44 4.41
N VAL A 379 -8.75 -11.21 4.59
CA VAL A 379 -8.31 -10.02 3.85
C VAL A 379 -7.55 -9.11 4.81
N TYR A 380 -6.45 -8.52 4.34
CA TYR A 380 -5.68 -7.50 5.07
C TYR A 380 -5.68 -6.19 4.27
N THR A 381 -5.68 -5.07 4.97
CA THR A 381 -5.81 -3.73 4.35
C THR A 381 -5.30 -2.66 5.33
N GLY A 382 -4.53 -1.70 4.80
CA GLY A 382 -4.07 -0.50 5.52
C GLY A 382 -5.06 0.66 5.38
N ASP A 383 -5.03 1.60 6.32
CA ASP A 383 -5.68 2.90 6.25
C ASP A 383 -4.60 3.97 6.11
N ASP A 384 -4.35 4.49 4.90
CA ASP A 384 -3.25 5.43 4.69
C ASP A 384 -3.56 6.81 5.29
N GLU A 385 -3.24 6.95 6.56
CA GLU A 385 -3.11 8.25 7.20
C GLU A 385 -2.12 8.19 8.35
N ARG A 386 -1.48 9.32 8.64
CA ARG A 386 -0.60 9.43 9.80
C ARG A 386 -1.41 9.15 11.06
N PHE A 387 -0.94 8.21 11.86
CA PHE A 387 -1.56 7.78 13.11
C PHE A 387 -2.89 7.01 12.96
N ASP A 388 -3.30 6.59 11.76
CA ASP A 388 -4.41 5.62 11.61
C ASP A 388 -3.92 4.16 11.68
N TYR A 389 -4.74 3.21 11.23
CA TYR A 389 -4.71 1.82 11.67
C TYR A 389 -4.53 0.83 10.50
N PHE A 390 -4.31 -0.45 10.81
CA PHE A 390 -4.46 -1.53 9.84
C PHE A 390 -5.44 -2.59 10.32
N TYR A 391 -6.10 -3.21 9.35
CA TYR A 391 -7.32 -3.98 9.55
C TYR A 391 -7.22 -5.37 8.95
N LYS A 392 -8.13 -6.23 9.41
CA LYS A 392 -8.24 -7.63 9.00
C LYS A 392 -9.68 -8.06 8.96
N PHE A 393 -10.13 -8.64 7.86
CA PHE A 393 -11.43 -9.29 7.76
C PHE A 393 -11.26 -10.81 7.71
N VAL A 394 -12.07 -11.56 8.46
CA VAL A 394 -12.12 -13.04 8.41
C VAL A 394 -13.52 -13.47 7.99
N GLY A 395 -13.64 -14.08 6.81
CA GLY A 395 -14.92 -14.52 6.26
C GLY A 395 -15.51 -15.73 7.01
N SER A 396 -16.83 -15.83 7.00
CA SER A 396 -17.59 -16.97 7.54
C SER A 396 -17.69 -18.12 6.53
N LYS A 397 -17.84 -17.79 5.24
CA LYS A 397 -18.07 -18.77 4.16
C LYS A 397 -16.77 -19.35 3.62
N ARG A 398 -16.82 -20.63 3.21
CA ARG A 398 -15.74 -21.31 2.49
C ARG A 398 -15.84 -21.06 0.99
N MET A 399 -14.71 -20.82 0.34
CA MET A 399 -14.59 -20.71 -1.11
C MET A 399 -15.00 -22.01 -1.80
N ARG A 400 -15.76 -21.91 -2.91
CA ARG A 400 -16.01 -23.02 -3.82
C ARG A 400 -14.92 -23.08 -4.90
N HIS A 401 -14.32 -24.25 -5.08
CA HIS A 401 -13.41 -24.50 -6.20
C HIS A 401 -14.17 -24.75 -7.51
N GLY A 402 -13.50 -24.53 -8.63
CA GLY A 402 -14.06 -24.74 -9.97
C GLY A 402 -14.81 -23.52 -10.52
N ASN A 403 -15.33 -23.68 -11.73
CA ASN A 403 -15.69 -22.55 -12.61
C ASN A 403 -17.16 -22.56 -13.05
N SER A 404 -18.03 -23.26 -12.31
CA SER A 404 -19.47 -23.22 -12.57
C SER A 404 -20.06 -21.89 -12.14
N ARG A 405 -21.18 -21.50 -12.76
CA ARG A 405 -21.90 -20.27 -12.42
C ARG A 405 -22.22 -20.18 -10.91
N TRP A 406 -22.71 -21.26 -10.31
CA TRP A 406 -23.00 -21.33 -8.86
C TRP A 406 -21.75 -21.24 -7.97
N ALA A 407 -20.56 -21.67 -8.44
CA ALA A 407 -19.31 -21.46 -7.71
C ALA A 407 -18.91 -19.98 -7.72
N ARG A 408 -19.01 -19.33 -8.89
CA ARG A 408 -18.72 -17.89 -9.07
C ARG A 408 -19.68 -17.00 -8.29
N GLU A 409 -21.00 -17.21 -8.42
CA GLU A 409 -22.04 -16.47 -7.70
C GLU A 409 -21.91 -16.58 -6.17
N HIS A 410 -21.48 -17.74 -5.67
CA HIS A 410 -21.17 -17.97 -4.25
C HIS A 410 -19.89 -17.27 -3.82
N ASN A 411 -18.83 -17.36 -4.63
CA ASN A 411 -17.53 -16.77 -4.31
C ASN A 411 -17.62 -15.23 -4.24
N LEU A 412 -18.44 -14.62 -5.11
CA LEU A 412 -18.88 -13.22 -5.05
C LEU A 412 -19.80 -12.91 -3.83
N SER A 413 -19.81 -13.71 -2.78
CA SER A 413 -20.50 -13.44 -1.51
C SER A 413 -19.67 -13.80 -0.26
N LEU A 414 -18.39 -14.14 -0.45
CA LEU A 414 -17.49 -14.54 0.65
C LEU A 414 -17.05 -13.35 1.53
N LEU A 415 -17.10 -12.14 0.98
CA LEU A 415 -16.80 -10.88 1.66
C LEU A 415 -18.05 -10.19 2.24
N ASP A 416 -19.24 -10.77 2.02
CA ASP A 416 -20.50 -10.23 2.52
C ASP A 416 -20.84 -10.75 3.94
N GLU A 417 -20.13 -11.77 4.45
CA GLU A 417 -20.33 -12.39 5.77
C GLU A 417 -19.00 -12.84 6.41
N GLY A 418 -18.77 -12.44 7.67
CA GLY A 418 -17.50 -12.60 8.38
C GLY A 418 -17.39 -11.64 9.55
N THR A 419 -16.17 -11.40 10.04
CA THR A 419 -15.88 -10.43 11.10
C THR A 419 -14.73 -9.51 10.69
N LEU A 420 -14.91 -8.20 10.86
CA LEU A 420 -13.88 -7.18 10.73
C LEU A 420 -13.17 -6.97 12.07
N TYR A 421 -11.85 -6.81 12.01
CA TYR A 421 -10.97 -6.55 13.15
C TYR A 421 -10.02 -5.39 12.84
N VAL A 422 -9.58 -4.70 13.89
CA VAL A 422 -8.47 -3.72 13.85
C VAL A 422 -7.30 -4.23 14.70
N ALA A 423 -6.08 -3.81 14.36
CA ALA A 423 -4.88 -4.17 15.08
C ALA A 423 -4.69 -3.36 16.38
N LYS A 424 -4.24 -4.05 17.43
CA LYS A 424 -3.58 -3.44 18.60
C LYS A 424 -2.29 -4.18 18.90
N LEU A 425 -1.20 -3.44 19.06
CA LEU A 425 0.16 -3.95 19.25
C LEU A 425 0.66 -3.68 20.67
N SER A 426 1.69 -4.41 21.08
CA SER A 426 2.47 -4.20 22.29
C SER A 426 3.87 -4.78 22.08
N GLY A 427 4.91 -3.97 22.18
CA GLY A 427 6.29 -4.42 22.22
C GLY A 427 6.67 -4.99 23.58
N ASP A 428 7.82 -5.66 23.67
CA ASP A 428 8.37 -6.15 24.95
C ASP A 428 9.80 -5.69 25.29
N SER A 429 10.38 -4.76 24.52
CA SER A 429 11.53 -3.97 24.96
C SER A 429 11.20 -3.07 26.16
N PRO A 430 12.20 -2.68 26.98
CA PRO A 430 12.01 -1.64 27.99
C PRO A 430 11.75 -0.28 27.32
N ALA A 431 10.63 0.38 27.62
CA ALA A 431 10.24 1.65 26.98
C ALA A 431 11.26 2.81 27.10
N ILE A 432 12.27 2.70 27.98
CA ILE A 432 13.39 3.65 28.08
C ILE A 432 14.47 3.44 27.00
N GLU A 433 14.45 2.32 26.30
CA GLU A 433 15.36 2.00 25.19
C GLU A 433 14.76 2.40 23.84
N ILE A 434 13.47 2.77 23.79
CA ILE A 434 12.82 3.38 22.63
C ILE A 434 12.78 4.91 22.81
N ASP A 435 13.89 5.58 22.52
CA ASP A 435 14.02 7.05 22.63
C ASP A 435 13.62 7.81 21.34
N GLY A 436 13.28 7.07 20.27
CA GLY A 436 12.95 7.61 18.97
C GLY A 436 14.12 7.97 18.07
N THR A 437 15.34 7.55 18.42
CA THR A 437 16.49 7.59 17.50
C THR A 437 16.42 6.55 16.40
N GLY A 438 15.66 5.47 16.59
CA GLY A 438 15.71 4.27 15.73
C GLY A 438 16.90 3.36 16.02
N THR A 439 17.65 3.60 17.10
CA THR A 439 18.65 2.65 17.61
C THR A 439 17.95 1.37 18.07
N LEU A 440 18.50 0.20 17.70
CA LEU A 440 17.96 -1.08 18.15
C LEU A 440 18.04 -1.23 19.68
N PRO A 441 17.04 -1.86 20.33
CA PRO A 441 17.08 -2.23 21.74
C PRO A 441 18.15 -3.31 22.03
N ARG A 442 18.39 -3.64 23.31
CA ARG A 442 19.54 -4.46 23.74
C ARG A 442 19.46 -5.96 23.42
N ASP A 443 18.28 -6.49 23.16
CA ASP A 443 18.04 -7.83 22.61
C ASP A 443 18.31 -7.88 21.11
N GLY A 444 18.11 -6.75 20.41
CA GLY A 444 18.62 -6.50 19.05
C GLY A 444 17.56 -6.59 17.94
N GLU A 445 16.29 -6.68 18.29
CA GLU A 445 15.15 -6.60 17.36
C GLU A 445 14.17 -5.51 17.84
N PHE A 446 13.27 -5.06 16.96
CA PHE A 446 12.09 -4.27 17.36
C PHE A 446 10.89 -5.20 17.21
N ASP A 447 10.40 -5.79 18.30
CA ASP A 447 9.41 -6.87 18.21
C ASP A 447 8.37 -6.89 19.34
N GLY A 448 7.55 -7.94 19.37
CA GLY A 448 6.60 -8.21 20.44
C GLY A 448 5.30 -8.89 20.00
N GLY A 449 4.22 -8.57 20.71
CA GLY A 449 2.91 -9.21 20.59
C GLY A 449 1.81 -8.29 20.08
N GLY A 450 0.71 -8.87 19.62
CA GLY A 450 -0.48 -8.11 19.23
C GLY A 450 -1.78 -8.91 19.22
N THR A 451 -2.89 -8.17 19.10
CA THR A 451 -4.26 -8.68 19.12
C THR A 451 -5.10 -8.07 18.01
N TRP A 452 -5.97 -8.88 17.42
CA TRP A 452 -7.01 -8.41 16.51
C TRP A 452 -8.29 -8.18 17.32
N ILE A 453 -8.72 -6.92 17.43
CA ILE A 453 -9.92 -6.52 18.19
C ILE A 453 -11.12 -6.52 17.22
N PRO A 454 -12.21 -7.28 17.49
CA PRO A 454 -13.37 -7.32 16.60
C PRO A 454 -14.14 -6.00 16.64
N LEU A 455 -14.63 -5.56 15.48
CA LEU A 455 -15.45 -4.35 15.33
C LEU A 455 -16.90 -4.71 14.98
N VAL A 456 -17.11 -5.55 13.97
CA VAL A 456 -18.44 -5.99 13.52
C VAL A 456 -18.39 -7.41 12.97
N THR A 457 -19.41 -8.22 13.26
CA THR A 457 -19.66 -9.54 12.65
C THR A 457 -20.96 -9.50 11.85
N ALA A 458 -20.98 -10.11 10.66
CA ALA A 458 -22.20 -10.31 9.87
C ALA A 458 -22.36 -11.77 9.42
N THR A 459 -23.61 -12.23 9.40
CA THR A 459 -24.08 -13.55 8.94
C THR A 459 -25.31 -13.38 8.05
N GLU A 460 -25.85 -14.48 7.51
CA GLU A 460 -27.10 -14.45 6.73
C GLU A 460 -28.32 -13.94 7.54
N ASP A 461 -28.29 -14.02 8.88
CA ASP A 461 -29.36 -13.55 9.78
C ASP A 461 -29.29 -12.05 10.10
N GLY A 462 -28.16 -11.37 9.85
CA GLY A 462 -27.95 -9.96 10.20
C GLY A 462 -26.52 -9.64 10.63
N ALA A 463 -26.35 -8.51 11.35
CA ALA A 463 -25.04 -8.06 11.80
C ALA A 463 -25.05 -7.54 13.25
N VAL A 464 -23.91 -7.69 13.93
CA VAL A 464 -23.69 -7.37 15.34
C VAL A 464 -22.42 -6.53 15.46
N SER A 465 -22.56 -5.34 16.07
CA SER A 465 -21.44 -4.50 16.50
C SER A 465 -20.81 -5.06 17.78
N HIS A 466 -19.48 -5.00 17.86
CA HIS A 466 -18.70 -5.28 19.07
C HIS A 466 -18.21 -3.98 19.74
N VAL A 467 -18.60 -2.81 19.25
CA VAL A 467 -18.15 -1.50 19.71
C VAL A 467 -19.26 -0.80 20.49
N GLU A 468 -18.95 -0.35 21.72
CA GLU A 468 -19.95 0.22 22.62
C GLU A 468 -20.55 1.51 22.07
N GLY A 469 -21.89 1.56 22.01
CA GLY A 469 -22.63 2.70 21.47
C GLY A 469 -22.36 2.94 19.98
N MET A 470 -22.28 1.89 19.16
CA MET A 470 -22.37 1.96 17.69
C MET A 470 -23.20 0.77 17.16
N SER A 471 -24.03 1.02 16.15
CA SER A 471 -24.70 -0.03 15.37
C SER A 471 -23.71 -0.75 14.43
N ALA A 472 -24.12 -1.89 13.85
CA ALA A 472 -23.28 -2.60 12.89
C ALA A 472 -23.05 -1.79 11.60
N GLU A 473 -24.07 -1.03 11.17
CA GLU A 473 -24.02 -0.09 10.06
C GLU A 473 -23.10 1.09 10.37
N GLU A 474 -23.20 1.68 11.56
CA GLU A 474 -22.30 2.75 12.01
C GLU A 474 -20.84 2.30 12.05
N VAL A 475 -20.55 1.08 12.52
CA VAL A 475 -19.19 0.52 12.49
C VAL A 475 -18.67 0.32 11.06
N CYS A 476 -19.56 0.02 10.09
CA CYS A 476 -19.19 -0.15 8.68
C CYS A 476 -18.97 1.18 7.93
N VAL A 477 -19.62 2.29 8.34
CA VAL A 477 -19.47 3.61 7.69
C VAL A 477 -18.46 4.51 8.42
N PHE A 478 -18.31 4.32 9.73
CA PHE A 478 -17.46 5.11 10.63
C PHE A 478 -16.37 4.25 11.28
N THR A 479 -15.77 3.34 10.52
CA THR A 479 -14.78 2.35 10.98
C THR A 479 -13.54 2.97 11.64
N ARG A 480 -13.15 4.19 11.27
CA ARG A 480 -12.11 4.96 11.98
C ARG A 480 -12.51 5.27 13.43
N LEU A 481 -13.71 5.83 13.64
CA LEU A 481 -14.27 6.07 14.97
C LEU A 481 -14.52 4.77 15.76
N ALA A 482 -14.78 3.66 15.07
CA ALA A 482 -14.87 2.33 15.69
C ALA A 482 -13.48 1.84 16.18
N GLY A 483 -12.42 2.06 15.40
CA GLY A 483 -11.03 1.80 15.78
C GLY A 483 -10.55 2.69 16.94
N ASP A 484 -10.95 3.97 16.92
CA ASP A 484 -10.73 4.92 18.02
C ASP A 484 -11.34 4.35 19.31
N LYS A 485 -12.66 4.08 19.33
CA LYS A 485 -13.37 3.58 20.52
C LYS A 485 -12.80 2.31 21.16
N VAL A 486 -12.09 1.45 20.41
CA VAL A 486 -11.54 0.19 20.95
C VAL A 486 -10.04 0.26 21.29
N GLY A 487 -9.39 1.43 21.15
CA GLY A 487 -7.99 1.58 21.49
C GLY A 487 -7.02 0.90 20.52
N ALA A 488 -7.30 0.96 19.21
CA ALA A 488 -6.39 0.54 18.16
C ALA A 488 -5.06 1.34 18.17
N THR A 489 -3.96 0.72 17.77
CA THR A 489 -2.61 1.31 17.82
C THR A 489 -2.33 2.21 16.62
N LYS A 490 -1.97 3.47 16.87
CA LYS A 490 -1.71 4.52 15.87
C LYS A 490 -0.39 4.32 15.10
N MET A 491 -0.46 4.07 13.79
CA MET A 491 0.68 3.67 12.97
C MET A 491 1.24 4.77 12.05
N ASP A 492 2.45 4.56 11.54
CA ASP A 492 3.13 5.45 10.59
C ASP A 492 2.72 5.20 9.13
N ARG A 493 1.49 5.60 8.77
CA ARG A 493 0.89 5.45 7.43
C ARG A 493 0.94 3.99 6.90
N PRO A 494 -0.03 3.14 7.28
CA PRO A 494 -0.22 1.83 6.68
C PRO A 494 -0.65 1.95 5.20
N GLU A 495 0.33 1.98 4.31
CA GLU A 495 0.17 1.72 2.87
C GLU A 495 -0.06 0.19 2.68
N ASP A 496 0.66 -0.50 1.79
CA ASP A 496 0.27 -1.83 1.33
C ASP A 496 0.59 -2.99 2.32
N ILE A 497 -0.16 -4.09 2.22
CA ILE A 497 -0.08 -5.26 3.11
C ILE A 497 -0.24 -6.55 2.31
N GLU A 498 0.79 -7.42 2.23
CA GLU A 498 0.67 -8.74 1.58
C GLU A 498 1.02 -9.95 2.50
N PRO A 499 0.16 -10.99 2.56
CA PRO A 499 0.48 -12.27 3.17
C PRO A 499 1.34 -13.15 2.25
N SER A 500 2.57 -13.44 2.69
CA SER A 500 3.52 -14.29 1.97
C SER A 500 2.94 -15.65 1.58
N PRO A 501 2.85 -16.00 0.27
CA PRO A 501 2.26 -17.25 -0.19
C PRO A 501 3.09 -18.49 0.20
N VAL A 502 4.36 -18.29 0.58
CA VAL A 502 5.28 -19.36 0.98
C VAL A 502 5.35 -19.58 2.49
N THR A 503 5.14 -18.52 3.29
CA THR A 503 5.32 -18.60 4.76
C THR A 503 4.05 -18.33 5.56
N GLY A 504 3.04 -17.67 4.98
CA GLY A 504 1.84 -17.22 5.69
C GLY A 504 2.06 -16.03 6.64
N LYS A 505 3.29 -15.54 6.80
CA LYS A 505 3.57 -14.25 7.46
C LYS A 505 2.99 -13.10 6.65
N VAL A 506 2.54 -12.05 7.33
CA VAL A 506 1.97 -10.85 6.70
C VAL A 506 2.97 -9.71 6.84
N TYR A 507 3.22 -8.98 5.76
CA TYR A 507 4.12 -7.83 5.72
C TYR A 507 3.32 -6.57 5.50
N VAL A 508 3.59 -5.51 6.27
CA VAL A 508 2.88 -4.22 6.27
C VAL A 508 3.89 -3.12 5.96
N ALA A 509 3.66 -2.35 4.91
CA ALA A 509 4.41 -1.14 4.61
C ALA A 509 3.97 0.01 5.54
N LEU A 510 4.95 0.71 6.12
CA LEU A 510 4.74 1.81 7.07
C LEU A 510 5.64 2.97 6.63
N THR A 511 5.16 3.67 5.61
CA THR A 511 5.91 4.48 4.65
C THR A 511 6.62 5.70 5.23
N ASN A 512 5.96 6.48 6.09
CA ASN A 512 6.52 7.65 6.78
C ASN A 512 5.50 8.28 7.74
N ASN A 513 6.02 8.95 8.77
CA ASN A 513 5.25 9.87 9.60
C ASN A 513 6.15 10.98 10.13
N SER A 514 6.29 12.05 9.34
CA SER A 514 7.09 13.21 9.74
C SER A 514 6.52 13.95 10.98
N ASN A 515 5.34 13.60 11.49
CA ASN A 515 4.77 14.16 12.72
C ASN A 515 5.03 13.33 13.98
N ARG A 516 5.51 12.08 13.86
CA ARG A 516 5.89 11.21 15.00
C ARG A 516 6.85 11.96 15.93
N GLY A 517 6.56 12.02 17.23
CA GLY A 517 7.36 12.70 18.24
C GLY A 517 7.36 14.24 18.21
N LYS A 518 6.55 14.90 17.36
CA LYS A 518 6.35 16.35 17.43
C LYS A 518 5.46 16.71 18.62
N SER A 519 5.62 17.93 19.15
CA SER A 519 4.72 18.46 20.19
C SER A 519 3.26 18.41 19.74
N GLY A 520 2.40 17.78 20.54
CA GLY A 520 0.98 17.54 20.22
C GLY A 520 0.69 16.28 19.41
N TYR A 521 1.69 15.42 19.17
CA TYR A 521 1.55 14.14 18.46
C TYR A 521 2.16 12.99 19.26
N GLU A 522 1.83 11.75 18.88
CA GLU A 522 2.31 10.54 19.57
C GLU A 522 3.83 10.41 19.57
N GLY A 523 4.36 9.81 20.64
CA GLY A 523 5.76 9.41 20.75
C GLY A 523 6.15 8.27 19.79
N PRO A 524 7.45 7.89 19.80
CA PRO A 524 8.02 6.79 19.01
C PRO A 524 8.01 5.48 19.81
N ASP A 525 7.29 4.46 19.35
CA ASP A 525 7.25 3.14 20.01
C ASP A 525 8.04 2.10 19.24
N GLU A 526 8.24 0.92 19.85
CA GLU A 526 8.90 -0.23 19.23
C GLU A 526 8.29 -0.61 17.85
N ALA A 527 7.01 -0.30 17.63
CA ALA A 527 6.34 -0.47 16.34
C ALA A 527 6.59 0.67 15.35
N ASN A 528 6.85 1.91 15.83
CA ASN A 528 7.10 3.13 15.04
C ASN A 528 8.33 3.91 15.60
N PRO A 529 9.57 3.34 15.58
CA PRO A 529 10.63 3.68 16.53
C PRO A 529 11.45 4.95 16.24
N ARG A 530 10.92 5.89 15.41
CA ARG A 530 11.66 7.08 14.99
C ARG A 530 10.86 8.37 15.08
N ASN A 531 11.40 9.35 15.79
CA ASN A 531 10.92 10.73 15.76
C ASN A 531 11.06 11.31 14.35
N SER A 532 10.00 11.98 13.87
CA SER A 532 9.91 12.57 12.53
C SER A 532 10.27 11.59 11.40
N ASN A 533 9.83 10.34 11.52
CA ASN A 533 10.10 9.24 10.58
C ASN A 533 9.84 9.66 9.12
N LYS A 534 10.91 9.90 8.35
CA LYS A 534 10.86 10.35 6.95
C LYS A 534 11.21 9.26 5.91
N HIS A 535 11.47 8.03 6.37
CA HIS A 535 11.93 6.94 5.52
C HIS A 535 11.11 5.65 5.63
N GLY A 536 10.31 5.49 6.69
CA GLY A 536 9.44 4.34 6.86
C GLY A 536 10.12 3.06 7.34
N HIS A 537 9.34 2.01 7.40
CA HIS A 537 9.72 0.67 7.84
C HIS A 537 8.75 -0.37 7.24
N VAL A 538 9.10 -1.65 7.37
CA VAL A 538 8.22 -2.77 7.00
C VAL A 538 8.07 -3.67 8.22
N LEU A 539 6.84 -3.84 8.69
CA LEU A 539 6.50 -4.72 9.81
C LEU A 539 6.13 -6.11 9.29
N GLU A 540 6.67 -7.16 9.91
CA GLU A 540 6.36 -8.57 9.64
C GLU A 540 5.60 -9.16 10.83
N LEU A 541 4.38 -9.66 10.62
CA LEU A 541 3.58 -10.32 11.65
C LEU A 541 3.27 -11.79 11.33
N THR A 542 3.13 -12.59 12.38
CA THR A 542 2.78 -14.01 12.32
C THR A 542 1.67 -14.29 13.34
N GLU A 543 0.48 -14.66 12.88
CA GLU A 543 -0.56 -15.07 13.83
C GLU A 543 -0.23 -16.39 14.53
N ARG A 544 -0.81 -16.59 15.72
CA ARG A 544 -0.57 -17.77 16.55
C ARG A 544 -0.82 -19.06 15.75
N TRP A 545 0.20 -19.91 15.68
CA TRP A 545 0.21 -21.15 14.87
C TRP A 545 0.03 -20.94 13.35
N ASN A 546 0.37 -19.76 12.83
CA ASN A 546 0.15 -19.34 11.43
C ASN A 546 -1.34 -19.47 11.00
N ARG A 547 -2.25 -19.36 11.96
CA ARG A 547 -3.70 -19.42 11.71
C ARG A 547 -4.19 -18.05 11.27
N ALA A 548 -4.51 -17.92 9.98
CA ALA A 548 -5.08 -16.70 9.41
C ALA A 548 -6.36 -16.22 10.13
N ASP A 549 -7.09 -17.09 10.83
CA ASP A 549 -8.27 -16.76 11.63
C ASP A 549 -8.01 -16.56 13.14
N ALA A 550 -6.75 -16.57 13.59
CA ALA A 550 -6.41 -16.31 14.99
C ALA A 550 -6.39 -14.80 15.31
N THR A 551 -6.86 -14.46 16.51
CA THR A 551 -6.97 -13.09 17.03
C THR A 551 -5.75 -12.62 17.84
N ARG A 552 -4.63 -13.36 17.78
CA ARG A 552 -3.35 -13.02 18.42
C ARG A 552 -2.20 -13.28 17.48
N PHE A 553 -1.20 -12.40 17.49
CA PHE A 553 0.01 -12.49 16.69
C PHE A 553 1.26 -12.11 17.49
N GLY A 554 2.42 -12.51 16.98
CA GLY A 554 3.68 -11.82 17.23
C GLY A 554 4.05 -11.00 15.99
N TRP A 555 4.85 -9.96 16.16
CA TRP A 555 5.33 -9.08 15.07
C TRP A 555 6.77 -8.65 15.34
N SER A 556 7.50 -8.30 14.29
CA SER A 556 8.77 -7.57 14.37
C SER A 556 8.97 -6.65 13.18
N LEU A 557 9.83 -5.63 13.29
CA LEU A 557 10.22 -4.82 12.14
C LEU A 557 11.20 -5.59 11.27
N PHE A 558 10.77 -5.95 10.06
CA PHE A 558 11.59 -6.63 9.07
C PHE A 558 12.64 -5.67 8.49
N LEU A 559 12.23 -4.45 8.14
CA LEU A 559 13.10 -3.38 7.66
C LEU A 559 12.82 -2.08 8.42
N VAL A 560 13.85 -1.32 8.73
CA VAL A 560 13.75 0.11 9.08
C VAL A 560 14.55 0.87 8.02
N ALA A 561 13.83 1.54 7.12
CA ALA A 561 14.36 2.08 5.87
C ALA A 561 15.13 3.40 6.08
N GLY A 562 16.03 3.71 5.14
CA GLY A 562 16.88 4.90 5.12
C GLY A 562 18.21 4.63 4.39
N ASP A 563 19.22 5.45 4.70
CA ASP A 563 20.61 5.22 4.29
C ASP A 563 21.22 4.03 5.07
N PRO A 564 21.83 3.02 4.42
CA PRO A 564 22.50 1.92 5.12
C PRO A 564 23.67 2.36 6.02
N GLU A 565 24.28 3.52 5.78
CA GLU A 565 25.32 4.06 6.67
C GLU A 565 24.75 4.76 7.92
N ASP A 566 23.45 5.06 7.96
CA ASP A 566 22.77 5.59 9.15
C ASP A 566 22.62 4.46 10.20
N PRO A 567 23.07 4.63 11.47
CA PRO A 567 22.89 3.62 12.51
C PRO A 567 21.42 3.23 12.72
N ALA A 568 20.46 4.15 12.52
CA ALA A 568 19.04 3.97 12.75
C ALA A 568 18.27 3.17 11.68
N THR A 569 18.96 2.61 10.68
CA THR A 569 18.37 1.63 9.75
C THR A 569 18.52 0.19 10.22
N TYR A 570 17.67 -0.70 9.72
CA TYR A 570 17.73 -2.14 10.01
C TYR A 570 17.27 -2.95 8.80
N PHE A 571 17.95 -4.06 8.52
CA PHE A 571 17.69 -4.90 7.35
C PHE A 571 17.61 -6.37 7.77
N ALA A 572 16.70 -6.71 8.69
CA ALA A 572 16.42 -8.08 9.14
C ALA A 572 17.64 -8.89 9.65
N GLY A 573 18.69 -8.21 10.10
CA GLY A 573 19.98 -8.79 10.53
C GLY A 573 21.06 -8.90 9.44
N PHE A 574 20.78 -8.46 8.20
CA PHE A 574 21.75 -8.49 7.10
C PHE A 574 22.80 -7.36 7.18
N PRO A 575 24.04 -7.57 6.69
CA PRO A 575 25.07 -6.53 6.69
C PRO A 575 24.67 -5.31 5.83
N LYS A 576 24.75 -4.11 6.42
CA LYS A 576 24.32 -2.85 5.79
C LYS A 576 25.17 -2.45 4.58
N ASP A 577 26.46 -2.80 4.58
CA ASP A 577 27.41 -2.61 3.47
C ASP A 577 27.05 -3.41 2.19
N ARG A 578 25.93 -4.16 2.23
CA ARG A 578 25.52 -5.12 1.20
C ARG A 578 24.08 -4.98 0.73
N VAL A 579 23.37 -3.92 1.15
CA VAL A 579 21.99 -3.62 0.71
C VAL A 579 21.92 -2.33 -0.13
N SER A 580 20.84 -2.15 -0.88
CA SER A 580 20.50 -0.87 -1.48
C SER A 580 19.88 0.08 -0.44
N PRO A 581 20.15 1.41 -0.52
CA PRO A 581 19.38 2.41 0.22
C PRO A 581 17.91 2.39 -0.23
N ILE A 582 16.99 2.66 0.69
CA ILE A 582 15.54 2.68 0.43
C ILE A 582 14.86 3.71 1.33
N SER A 583 13.78 4.32 0.87
CA SER A 583 12.97 5.27 1.64
C SER A 583 11.52 5.19 1.17
N CYS A 584 10.58 5.40 2.09
CA CYS A 584 9.14 5.42 1.82
C CYS A 584 8.66 4.14 1.12
N PRO A 585 8.82 2.96 1.77
CA PRO A 585 8.27 1.71 1.26
C PRO A 585 6.74 1.83 1.18
N ASP A 586 6.22 1.62 -0.03
CA ASP A 586 4.83 1.81 -0.43
C ASP A 586 4.26 0.43 -0.82
N ASN A 587 3.89 0.17 -2.07
CA ASN A 587 3.30 -1.10 -2.48
C ASN A 587 4.20 -2.33 -2.21
N VAL A 588 3.59 -3.50 -1.91
CA VAL A 588 4.33 -4.76 -1.65
C VAL A 588 3.74 -5.97 -2.37
N ALA A 589 4.62 -6.84 -2.88
CA ALA A 589 4.23 -8.08 -3.56
C ALA A 589 5.25 -9.22 -3.36
N PHE A 590 4.80 -10.47 -3.45
CA PHE A 590 5.67 -11.65 -3.40
C PHE A 590 5.99 -12.27 -4.76
N ASP A 591 7.22 -12.78 -4.90
CA ASP A 591 7.58 -13.66 -6.02
C ASP A 591 7.32 -15.15 -5.73
N ASP A 592 7.35 -15.97 -6.79
CA ASP A 592 7.24 -17.44 -6.76
C ASP A 592 8.33 -18.15 -5.93
N HIS A 593 9.24 -17.42 -5.30
CA HIS A 593 10.29 -17.96 -4.42
C HIS A 593 10.11 -17.50 -2.97
N GLY A 594 9.20 -16.56 -2.72
CA GLY A 594 8.89 -15.99 -1.40
C GLY A 594 9.84 -14.86 -0.99
N ASN A 595 10.53 -14.19 -1.92
CA ASN A 595 11.12 -12.88 -1.65
C ASN A 595 10.00 -11.82 -1.65
N LEU A 596 10.12 -10.83 -0.78
CA LEU A 596 9.24 -9.66 -0.77
C LEU A 596 9.83 -8.66 -1.78
N TRP A 597 8.97 -8.06 -2.59
CA TRP A 597 9.29 -6.96 -3.48
C TRP A 597 8.55 -5.72 -3.01
N ILE A 598 9.25 -4.58 -3.02
CA ILE A 598 8.86 -3.34 -2.33
C ILE A 598 9.03 -2.19 -3.30
N SER A 599 7.93 -1.49 -3.56
CA SER A 599 7.87 -0.21 -4.27
C SER A 599 8.15 0.97 -3.34
N THR A 600 8.39 2.16 -3.91
CA THR A 600 8.51 3.40 -3.13
C THR A 600 7.80 4.58 -3.79
N ASP A 601 7.28 5.51 -2.98
CA ASP A 601 6.95 6.89 -3.38
C ASP A 601 7.49 7.93 -2.37
N GLY A 602 8.24 8.90 -2.89
CA GLY A 602 8.74 10.03 -2.14
C GLY A 602 10.09 9.76 -1.50
N ASN A 603 10.99 9.14 -2.27
CA ASN A 603 12.32 8.75 -1.82
C ASN A 603 13.11 9.94 -1.20
N ALA A 604 13.12 10.01 0.14
CA ALA A 604 13.75 11.08 0.90
C ALA A 604 15.29 10.98 1.00
N LEU A 605 15.92 10.23 0.09
CA LEU A 605 17.38 10.10 -0.08
C LEU A 605 17.91 10.79 -1.36
N GLY A 606 17.05 11.40 -2.17
CA GLY A 606 17.46 12.27 -3.29
C GLY A 606 17.81 11.55 -4.59
N SER A 607 17.42 10.28 -4.73
CA SER A 607 17.30 9.57 -6.00
C SER A 607 15.84 9.42 -6.37
N HIS A 608 15.53 9.06 -7.61
CA HIS A 608 14.16 8.69 -7.98
C HIS A 608 13.69 7.45 -7.21
N ASP A 609 12.39 7.28 -7.16
CA ASP A 609 11.73 6.10 -6.63
C ASP A 609 11.99 4.85 -7.49
N GLY A 610 11.62 3.68 -6.99
CA GLY A 610 11.93 2.43 -7.66
C GLY A 610 11.31 1.18 -7.03
N LEU A 611 11.62 0.04 -7.64
CA LEU A 611 11.26 -1.29 -7.15
C LEU A 611 12.50 -2.00 -6.61
N PHE A 612 12.36 -2.60 -5.43
CA PHE A 612 13.39 -3.34 -4.71
C PHE A 612 12.93 -4.78 -4.46
N GLY A 613 13.85 -5.72 -4.36
CA GLY A 613 13.58 -7.09 -3.93
C GLY A 613 14.41 -7.47 -2.72
N VAL A 614 13.81 -8.12 -1.73
CA VAL A 614 14.46 -8.53 -0.47
C VAL A 614 14.11 -9.96 -0.07
N ALA A 615 15.13 -10.75 0.29
CA ALA A 615 14.93 -12.12 0.73
C ALA A 615 14.35 -12.15 2.16
N THR A 616 13.33 -12.98 2.39
CA THR A 616 12.63 -13.08 3.68
C THR A 616 13.17 -14.19 4.60
N LYS A 617 14.08 -15.04 4.12
CA LYS A 617 14.44 -16.31 4.78
C LYS A 617 15.85 -16.82 4.44
N GLY A 618 16.39 -17.66 5.33
CA GLY A 618 17.71 -18.28 5.19
C GLY A 618 18.86 -17.29 5.32
N ASP A 619 20.06 -17.72 4.96
CA ASP A 619 21.34 -16.99 5.10
C ASP A 619 21.40 -15.64 4.34
N ARG A 620 20.34 -15.28 3.61
CA ARG A 620 20.17 -14.03 2.85
C ARG A 620 18.98 -13.18 3.33
N ARG A 621 18.33 -13.53 4.45
CA ARG A 621 17.22 -12.71 5.00
C ARG A 621 17.71 -11.27 5.18
N GLY A 622 17.01 -10.31 4.59
CA GLY A 622 17.41 -8.90 4.58
C GLY A 622 18.35 -8.46 3.46
N GLU A 623 18.71 -9.33 2.50
CA GLU A 623 19.42 -8.97 1.26
C GLU A 623 18.50 -8.12 0.36
N LEU A 624 18.35 -6.83 0.67
CA LEU A 624 17.56 -5.84 -0.06
C LEU A 624 18.36 -5.26 -1.23
N LYS A 625 17.78 -5.31 -2.44
CA LYS A 625 18.46 -4.93 -3.68
C LYS A 625 17.52 -4.18 -4.63
N GLN A 626 17.92 -3.00 -5.05
CA GLN A 626 17.19 -2.20 -6.05
C GLN A 626 17.22 -2.89 -7.41
N PHE A 627 16.04 -3.09 -8.00
CA PHE A 627 15.85 -3.71 -9.30
C PHE A 627 15.68 -2.68 -10.41
N LEU A 628 14.98 -1.57 -10.17
CA LEU A 628 14.86 -0.47 -11.12
C LEU A 628 14.66 0.89 -10.43
N THR A 629 14.83 1.97 -11.20
CA THR A 629 14.28 3.32 -10.92
C THR A 629 13.24 3.70 -11.98
N VAL A 630 12.44 4.71 -11.67
CA VAL A 630 11.47 5.34 -12.59
C VAL A 630 11.91 6.76 -13.04
N PRO A 631 11.24 7.36 -14.05
CA PRO A 631 11.59 8.69 -14.59
C PRO A 631 11.39 9.85 -13.60
N THR A 632 11.77 11.05 -14.04
CA THR A 632 11.67 12.29 -13.25
C THR A 632 10.26 12.53 -12.74
N GLY A 633 10.10 12.63 -11.41
CA GLY A 633 8.83 12.94 -10.77
C GLY A 633 7.79 11.81 -10.81
N ALA A 634 8.14 10.61 -11.27
CA ALA A 634 7.29 9.43 -11.19
C ALA A 634 7.49 8.67 -9.87
N GLU A 635 6.45 7.99 -9.39
CA GLU A 635 6.58 6.91 -8.42
C GLU A 635 6.49 5.52 -9.07
N THR A 636 6.70 4.45 -8.29
CA THR A 636 6.67 3.06 -8.77
C THR A 636 5.54 2.29 -8.10
N CYS A 637 4.40 2.06 -8.75
CA CYS A 637 3.27 1.33 -8.16
C CYS A 637 3.09 -0.08 -8.74
N GLY A 638 2.10 -0.80 -8.23
CA GLY A 638 1.57 -2.07 -8.72
C GLY A 638 2.62 -3.13 -9.10
N PRO A 639 3.61 -3.45 -8.23
CA PRO A 639 4.66 -4.40 -8.57
C PRO A 639 4.10 -5.82 -8.76
N LEU A 640 4.27 -6.39 -9.94
CA LEU A 640 3.85 -7.77 -10.23
C LEU A 640 5.05 -8.59 -10.71
N VAL A 641 5.42 -9.61 -9.94
CA VAL A 641 6.63 -10.42 -10.18
C VAL A 641 6.25 -11.85 -10.56
N GLN A 642 6.63 -12.26 -11.77
CA GLN A 642 6.47 -13.61 -12.29
C GLN A 642 7.84 -14.17 -12.69
N ASP A 643 8.02 -15.50 -12.65
CA ASP A 643 9.26 -16.20 -13.05
C ASP A 643 9.92 -15.59 -14.32
N ARG A 644 9.16 -15.18 -15.34
CA ARG A 644 9.69 -14.65 -16.62
C ARG A 644 9.78 -13.12 -16.76
N ARG A 645 9.12 -12.33 -15.91
CA ARG A 645 9.04 -10.85 -16.03
C ARG A 645 8.56 -10.19 -14.74
N VAL A 646 8.98 -8.95 -14.56
CA VAL A 646 8.40 -8.00 -13.59
C VAL A 646 7.55 -7.00 -14.38
N LEU A 647 6.39 -6.62 -13.85
CA LEU A 647 5.64 -5.43 -14.28
C LEU A 647 5.68 -4.40 -13.15
N VAL A 648 5.69 -3.13 -13.52
CA VAL A 648 5.44 -1.99 -12.63
C VAL A 648 4.51 -1.00 -13.32
N ALA A 649 3.71 -0.30 -12.51
CA ALA A 649 3.09 0.94 -12.89
C ALA A 649 4.10 2.08 -12.70
N VAL A 650 4.31 2.88 -13.74
CA VAL A 650 4.99 4.17 -13.64
C VAL A 650 3.90 5.23 -13.57
N GLN A 651 3.67 5.74 -12.36
CA GLN A 651 2.61 6.71 -12.08
C GLN A 651 3.17 8.15 -12.20
N HIS A 652 2.34 9.10 -12.58
CA HIS A 652 2.62 10.54 -12.64
C HIS A 652 4.04 11.02 -13.08
N PRO A 653 4.64 10.49 -14.16
CA PRO A 653 5.89 11.04 -14.67
C PRO A 653 5.76 12.55 -14.91
N GLY A 654 6.76 13.33 -14.46
CA GLY A 654 6.79 14.78 -14.57
C GLY A 654 5.99 15.56 -13.52
N GLU A 655 5.35 14.92 -12.53
CA GLU A 655 4.53 15.60 -11.51
C GLU A 655 5.40 16.25 -10.40
N VAL A 656 6.00 17.39 -10.77
CA VAL A 656 6.85 18.21 -9.90
C VAL A 656 6.51 19.70 -10.01
N ASP A 657 6.82 20.45 -8.94
CA ASP A 657 6.42 21.85 -8.77
C ASP A 657 6.73 22.76 -9.98
N GLY A 658 5.66 23.22 -10.64
CA GLY A 658 5.71 24.14 -11.78
C GLY A 658 5.65 23.47 -13.16
N ALA A 659 5.52 22.14 -13.24
CA ALA A 659 5.32 21.44 -14.50
C ALA A 659 3.94 21.71 -15.14
N SER A 660 3.87 21.66 -16.47
CA SER A 660 2.61 21.69 -17.24
C SER A 660 2.77 21.05 -18.63
N VAL A 661 1.69 20.94 -19.41
CA VAL A 661 1.74 20.51 -20.83
C VAL A 661 2.58 21.44 -21.72
N GLU A 662 2.86 22.67 -21.29
CA GLU A 662 3.76 23.63 -21.94
C GLU A 662 5.19 23.58 -21.40
N GLN A 663 5.37 23.20 -20.13
CA GLN A 663 6.66 23.10 -19.44
C GLN A 663 6.79 21.73 -18.75
N PRO A 664 6.92 20.63 -19.51
CA PRO A 664 6.96 19.28 -18.95
C PRO A 664 8.33 19.00 -18.30
N ALA A 665 8.31 18.48 -17.08
CA ALA A 665 9.52 18.15 -16.31
C ALA A 665 10.11 16.76 -16.63
N SER A 666 9.27 15.85 -17.16
CA SER A 666 9.69 14.60 -17.78
C SER A 666 9.42 14.65 -19.29
N THR A 667 10.14 13.85 -20.06
CA THR A 667 9.89 13.60 -21.49
C THR A 667 9.48 12.16 -21.77
N TRP A 668 9.44 11.31 -20.74
CA TRP A 668 9.03 9.92 -20.82
C TRP A 668 7.49 9.80 -20.99
N PRO A 669 6.95 8.75 -21.67
CA PRO A 669 7.63 7.69 -22.40
C PRO A 669 7.86 7.98 -23.89
N ASP A 670 7.24 9.03 -24.44
CA ASP A 670 7.16 9.27 -25.89
C ASP A 670 8.26 10.23 -26.44
N GLY A 671 9.05 10.85 -25.57
CA GLY A 671 10.13 11.77 -25.91
C GLY A 671 9.70 13.24 -26.07
N PRO A 672 10.67 14.16 -26.29
CA PRO A 672 10.42 15.60 -26.33
C PRO A 672 9.34 16.04 -27.34
N GLY A 673 8.52 17.03 -26.96
CA GLY A 673 7.43 17.55 -27.79
C GLY A 673 6.19 16.65 -27.84
N LYS A 674 6.10 15.69 -26.92
CA LYS A 674 4.90 14.89 -26.65
C LYS A 674 4.36 15.25 -25.27
N ILE A 675 3.07 15.02 -25.06
CA ILE A 675 2.48 15.08 -23.71
C ILE A 675 3.00 13.90 -22.90
N VAL A 676 3.28 14.14 -21.63
CA VAL A 676 3.78 13.15 -20.68
C VAL A 676 2.64 12.21 -20.29
N ARG A 677 2.93 10.91 -20.09
CA ARG A 677 1.87 9.89 -19.89
C ARG A 677 2.29 8.82 -18.87
N PRO A 678 1.54 8.59 -17.78
CA PRO A 678 1.74 7.42 -16.93
C PRO A 678 1.50 6.13 -17.74
N ALA A 679 2.28 5.09 -17.43
CA ALA A 679 2.29 3.86 -18.20
C ALA A 679 2.66 2.61 -17.38
N VAL A 680 2.21 1.45 -17.85
CA VAL A 680 2.64 0.14 -17.37
C VAL A 680 3.87 -0.32 -18.16
N VAL A 681 4.92 -0.74 -17.44
CA VAL A 681 6.18 -1.21 -18.02
C VAL A 681 6.40 -2.68 -17.67
N ALA A 682 6.81 -3.48 -18.64
CA ALA A 682 7.27 -4.85 -18.42
C ALA A 682 8.79 -4.93 -18.53
N VAL A 683 9.43 -5.64 -17.60
CA VAL A 683 10.88 -5.84 -17.51
C VAL A 683 11.19 -7.34 -17.50
N TRP A 684 12.08 -7.79 -18.38
CA TRP A 684 12.42 -9.21 -18.54
C TRP A 684 13.88 -9.42 -18.90
N ARG A 685 14.40 -10.65 -18.74
CA ARG A 685 15.80 -10.94 -19.08
C ARG A 685 16.03 -11.04 -20.58
N ALA A 686 17.09 -10.40 -21.07
CA ALA A 686 17.50 -10.41 -22.48
C ALA A 686 17.89 -11.81 -22.99
N ASP A 687 18.26 -12.72 -22.07
CA ASP A 687 18.62 -14.11 -22.35
C ASP A 687 17.44 -15.10 -22.26
N GLY A 688 16.23 -14.61 -21.97
CA GLY A 688 15.00 -15.41 -21.91
C GLY A 688 14.88 -16.35 -20.71
N ARG A 689 15.82 -16.31 -19.75
CA ARG A 689 15.75 -17.06 -18.49
C ARG A 689 14.87 -16.35 -17.45
N ASP A 690 14.64 -17.02 -16.34
CA ASP A 690 13.81 -16.55 -15.23
C ASP A 690 14.50 -15.44 -14.41
N ILE A 691 13.72 -14.53 -13.83
CA ILE A 691 14.18 -13.35 -13.06
C ILE A 691 15.11 -13.78 -11.92
N GLY A 692 16.35 -13.28 -11.92
CA GLY A 692 17.31 -13.49 -10.82
C GLY A 692 17.66 -14.96 -10.50
N VAL A 693 17.70 -15.84 -11.51
CA VAL A 693 18.10 -17.25 -11.39
C VAL A 693 19.52 -17.52 -11.89
#